data_AF-A0A1Q6QD67-F1
#
_entry.id   AF-A0A1Q6QD67-F1
#
_cell.length_a   1.000
_cell.length_b   1.000
_cell.length_c   1.000
_cell.angle_alpha   90.00
_cell.angle_beta   90.00
_cell.angle_gamma   90.00
#
_symmetry.space_group_name_H-M   'P 1'
#
loop_
_entity.id
_entity.type
_entity.pdbx_description
1 polymer ?
#
loop_
_entity_poly.entity_id
_entity_poly.type
_entity_poly.pdbx_seq_one_letter_code
_entity_poly.pdbx_strand_id
1 'polypeptide(L)'
;MINLADDAMTIKLDYELPEYPKFEEGYRRAPRRESHLTEADKALAIKNALRYIHPDHHEQMAKEFAQELEEHGRIYGYRFRPEGKLYGKPIDEYKGKCIEGRAIQVMIDNNLDFDIALYPYELVTYGETGQVCQNWMQYRLIKKYLEQLTDEQTLVVMSGHPLGLFHSHKMAPRVIISNGLMVGTFDDQENFNRAAALGVANYGQMTAGGWMYIGPQGIVHGTFNTLLNAGRLKLGIPNDQNLAGRLFVSAGLGGMSGAQGKAAEIAGAASIIAEVDDSRIETRYTQGWVSHRTDSLEEATKIALDHQKEGKPCAVAYCGNIVDLLEYLYNNNVHVDLMSDQTSCHVPYDGGYCPQGLTFEQRTEMLDKDPDGFRVLVDKTLQHHYEMICKFHEKGTYFFDYGNSFLKAVYDSGVKSICKNGENDLDGFIFPSYVEDILGPCLFDFGYGPFRWCCLSRNPEDLHKTDMAAAEYIKAHNRRYQDYDNYVWVRDAEKNKLVVGTQCRILYQDAMGRMNLALKFNEMVRNGEIGPVILGRDHHDTGGTDAPFRETSNIKDGSNIMAEMATQCYAGNAARGMSYIALHNGGGTGIGRAINGGFGMVLDGSERVDTILRMSMPWDTMVGVARRSWARNENAMTTVAEYNKMYEGQDHITMPYVADEELCEKAVKEYMH
;
A
#
# COMPACT_ATOMS: atom_id res chain seq x y z
N MET A 1 42.11 -13.14 14.16
CA MET A 1 41.26 -14.10 13.40
C MET A 1 41.53 -13.84 11.92
N ILE A 2 41.73 -14.86 11.10
CA ILE A 2 41.80 -14.68 9.64
C ILE A 2 40.41 -14.24 9.18
N ASN A 3 40.29 -13.04 8.60
CA ASN A 3 39.02 -12.58 8.07
C ASN A 3 38.78 -13.26 6.72
N LEU A 4 38.18 -14.45 6.74
CA LEU A 4 37.86 -15.24 5.54
C LEU A 4 37.05 -14.45 4.50
N ALA A 5 36.30 -13.43 4.94
CA ALA A 5 35.52 -12.60 4.04
C ALA A 5 36.39 -11.76 3.08
N ASP A 6 37.59 -11.34 3.49
CA ASP A 6 38.37 -10.43 2.66
C ASP A 6 38.89 -11.07 1.38
N ASP A 7 39.27 -12.33 1.47
CA ASP A 7 39.78 -13.11 0.35
C ASP A 7 38.65 -13.73 -0.48
N ALA A 8 37.48 -14.00 0.12
CA ALA A 8 36.40 -14.75 -0.52
C ALA A 8 35.27 -13.87 -1.10
N MET A 9 35.04 -12.66 -0.58
CA MET A 9 33.95 -11.78 -1.03
C MET A 9 34.44 -10.73 -2.02
N THR A 10 33.93 -10.78 -3.26
CA THR A 10 34.20 -9.78 -4.29
C THR A 10 33.24 -8.59 -4.26
N ILE A 11 32.01 -8.80 -3.79
CA ILE A 11 31.00 -7.75 -3.61
C ILE A 11 30.92 -7.44 -2.12
N LYS A 12 31.53 -6.32 -1.72
CA LYS A 12 31.56 -5.81 -0.36
C LYS A 12 31.46 -4.28 -0.35
N LEU A 13 31.20 -3.70 0.82
CA LEU A 13 31.31 -2.25 1.00
C LEU A 13 32.76 -1.82 0.74
N ASP A 14 32.94 -0.54 0.41
CA ASP A 14 34.28 0.01 0.20
C ASP A 14 35.08 -0.09 1.51
N TYR A 15 36.39 -0.33 1.41
CA TYR A 15 37.25 -0.50 2.58
C TYR A 15 37.24 0.76 3.44
N GLU A 16 37.57 1.90 2.82
CA GLU A 16 37.54 3.19 3.50
C GLU A 16 36.12 3.60 3.87
N LEU A 17 35.93 4.05 5.11
CA LEU A 17 34.66 4.60 5.56
C LEU A 17 34.33 5.90 4.79
N PRO A 18 33.09 6.05 4.31
CA PRO A 18 32.69 7.31 3.69
C PRO A 18 32.67 8.44 4.73
N GLU A 19 32.81 9.68 4.24
CA GLU A 19 32.58 10.87 5.05
C GLU A 19 31.15 10.86 5.62
N TYR A 20 30.98 11.46 6.80
CA TYR A 20 29.66 11.54 7.41
C TYR A 20 28.81 12.54 6.61
N PRO A 21 27.63 12.14 6.08
CA PRO A 21 26.88 12.96 5.16
C PRO A 21 26.16 14.12 5.86
N LYS A 22 25.78 15.12 5.09
CA LYS A 22 24.99 16.25 5.59
C LYS A 22 23.50 15.93 5.59
N PHE A 23 22.80 16.53 6.55
CA PHE A 23 21.34 16.48 6.66
C PHE A 23 20.80 17.89 6.44
N GLU A 24 20.10 18.09 5.33
CA GLU A 24 19.38 19.33 5.05
C GLU A 24 18.18 19.45 6.01
N GLU A 25 18.02 20.64 6.60
CA GLU A 25 16.84 21.01 7.39
C GLU A 25 15.58 21.07 6.50
N GLY A 26 14.40 20.94 7.11
CA GLY A 26 13.11 21.00 6.41
C GLY A 26 12.59 19.67 5.88
N TYR A 27 13.44 18.64 5.78
CA TYR A 27 12.98 17.27 5.52
C TYR A 27 12.64 16.55 6.82
N ARG A 28 11.53 15.81 6.79
CA ARG A 28 11.03 15.07 7.95
C ARG A 28 11.98 13.94 8.33
N ARG A 29 12.04 13.68 9.64
CA ARG A 29 12.82 12.59 10.25
C ARG A 29 11.88 11.62 10.93
N ALA A 30 12.19 10.34 10.87
CA ALA A 30 11.43 9.35 11.61
C ALA A 30 11.55 9.62 13.13
N PRO A 31 10.45 9.45 13.90
CA PRO A 31 10.54 9.51 15.35
C PRO A 31 11.42 8.36 15.89
N ARG A 32 11.90 8.52 17.12
CA ARG A 32 12.60 7.44 17.84
C ARG A 32 11.70 6.20 17.89
N ARG A 33 12.25 5.04 17.52
CA ARG A 33 11.49 3.78 17.50
C ARG A 33 11.56 3.11 18.86
N GLU A 34 10.42 2.70 19.38
CA GLU A 34 10.39 1.93 20.61
C GLU A 34 10.89 0.50 20.39
N SER A 35 11.78 0.06 21.28
CA SER A 35 12.12 -1.35 21.46
C SER A 35 12.65 -1.57 22.87
N HIS A 36 12.13 -2.58 23.55
CA HIS A 36 12.62 -2.99 24.87
C HIS A 36 13.77 -3.97 24.69
N LEU A 37 15.00 -3.42 24.57
CA LEU A 37 16.20 -4.22 24.38
C LEU A 37 16.92 -4.44 25.70
N THR A 38 17.26 -5.70 25.98
CA THR A 38 18.21 -6.03 27.04
C THR A 38 19.62 -5.56 26.65
N GLU A 39 20.54 -5.48 27.61
CA GLU A 39 21.95 -5.17 27.30
C GLU A 39 22.57 -6.20 26.33
N ALA A 40 22.13 -7.46 26.41
CA ALA A 40 22.52 -8.51 25.46
C ALA A 40 21.97 -8.23 24.06
N ASP A 41 20.71 -7.75 23.95
CA ASP A 41 20.12 -7.37 22.67
C ASP A 41 20.81 -6.14 22.06
N LYS A 42 21.14 -5.12 22.86
CA LYS A 42 21.89 -3.94 22.38
C LYS A 42 23.26 -4.34 21.82
N ALA A 43 24.00 -5.16 22.56
CA ALA A 43 25.30 -5.68 22.08
C ALA A 43 25.14 -6.53 20.80
N LEU A 44 24.07 -7.32 20.71
CA LEU A 44 23.74 -8.11 19.53
C LEU A 44 23.36 -7.23 18.33
N ALA A 45 22.58 -6.17 18.52
CA ALA A 45 22.22 -5.21 17.48
C ALA A 45 23.47 -4.57 16.86
N ILE A 46 24.39 -4.09 17.70
CA ILE A 46 25.68 -3.51 17.26
C ILE A 46 26.49 -4.57 16.50
N LYS A 47 26.61 -5.79 17.05
CA LYS A 47 27.32 -6.89 16.38
C LYS A 47 26.70 -7.22 15.01
N ASN A 48 25.38 -7.22 14.91
CA ASN A 48 24.67 -7.47 13.66
C ASN A 48 24.88 -6.34 12.64
N ALA A 49 24.99 -5.08 13.06
CA ALA A 49 25.34 -3.98 12.16
C ALA A 49 26.82 -4.06 11.71
N LEU A 50 27.74 -4.41 12.60
CA LEU A 50 29.17 -4.56 12.29
C LEU A 50 29.48 -5.67 11.28
N ARG A 51 28.55 -6.63 11.07
CA ARG A 51 28.74 -7.74 10.10
C ARG A 51 28.98 -7.28 8.66
N TYR A 52 28.60 -6.03 8.34
CA TYR A 52 28.78 -5.45 7.01
C TYR A 52 30.14 -4.76 6.82
N ILE A 53 30.87 -4.50 7.91
CA ILE A 53 32.01 -3.60 7.94
C ILE A 53 33.31 -4.39 8.16
N HIS A 54 34.39 -3.96 7.53
CA HIS A 54 35.72 -4.53 7.77
C HIS A 54 36.13 -4.37 9.26
N PRO A 55 36.74 -5.39 9.90
CA PRO A 55 37.10 -5.37 11.32
C PRO A 55 37.93 -4.17 11.79
N ASP A 56 38.81 -3.63 10.94
CA ASP A 56 39.66 -2.48 11.28
C ASP A 56 38.85 -1.20 11.58
N HIS A 57 37.61 -1.13 11.14
CA HIS A 57 36.70 -0.01 11.40
C HIS A 57 35.70 -0.31 12.53
N HIS A 58 35.72 -1.50 13.13
CA HIS A 58 34.72 -1.88 14.14
C HIS A 58 34.75 -1.00 15.38
N GLU A 59 35.92 -0.55 15.83
CA GLU A 59 36.00 0.31 17.02
C GLU A 59 35.26 1.65 16.80
N GLN A 60 35.45 2.28 15.64
CA GLN A 60 34.76 3.51 15.29
C GLN A 60 33.26 3.24 15.09
N MET A 61 32.91 2.24 14.27
CA MET A 61 31.52 2.00 13.90
C MET A 61 30.68 1.49 15.07
N ALA A 62 31.25 0.74 16.02
CA ALA A 62 30.54 0.33 17.22
C ALA A 62 30.09 1.54 18.06
N LYS A 63 30.91 2.60 18.14
CA LYS A 63 30.57 3.84 18.86
C LYS A 63 29.43 4.56 18.16
N GLU A 64 29.50 4.73 16.84
CA GLU A 64 28.45 5.37 16.04
C GLU A 64 27.13 4.59 16.09
N PHE A 65 27.18 3.27 15.94
CA PHE A 65 25.99 2.42 16.00
C PHE A 65 25.35 2.38 17.39
N ALA A 66 26.15 2.39 18.46
CA ALA A 66 25.61 2.50 19.81
C ALA A 66 24.88 3.83 20.02
N GLN A 67 25.44 4.93 19.50
CA GLN A 67 24.83 6.24 19.55
C GLN A 67 23.51 6.27 18.76
N GLU A 68 23.51 5.79 17.51
CA GLU A 68 22.28 5.72 16.70
C GLU A 68 21.19 4.86 17.38
N LEU A 69 21.57 3.72 17.96
CA LEU A 69 20.64 2.84 18.66
C LEU A 69 20.00 3.52 19.87
N GLU A 70 20.77 4.32 20.62
CA GLU A 70 20.26 5.07 21.78
C GLU A 70 19.33 6.21 21.35
N GLU A 71 19.79 7.02 20.39
CA GLU A 71 19.09 8.23 19.91
C GLU A 71 17.82 7.90 19.12
N HIS A 72 17.83 6.82 18.33
CA HIS A 72 16.78 6.52 17.38
C HIS A 72 16.07 5.18 17.61
N GLY A 73 16.57 4.33 18.51
CA GLY A 73 16.04 2.97 18.72
C GLY A 73 16.33 2.00 17.57
N ARG A 74 17.14 2.43 16.59
CA ARG A 74 17.52 1.69 15.38
C ARG A 74 18.92 2.12 14.94
N ILE A 75 19.62 1.21 14.24
CA ILE A 75 20.87 1.52 13.56
C ILE A 75 20.57 1.69 12.07
N TYR A 76 20.54 2.93 11.58
CA TYR A 76 20.35 3.26 10.17
C TYR A 76 21.67 3.27 9.40
N GLY A 77 22.80 3.38 10.10
CA GLY A 77 24.14 3.51 9.53
C GLY A 77 24.27 4.77 8.70
N TYR A 78 23.93 5.92 9.27
CA TYR A 78 23.84 7.20 8.56
C TYR A 78 25.11 7.56 7.79
N ARG A 79 26.28 7.20 8.32
CA ARG A 79 27.57 7.36 7.61
C ARG A 79 27.54 6.79 6.19
N PHE A 80 26.82 5.68 5.97
CA PHE A 80 26.73 5.02 4.67
C PHE A 80 25.66 5.61 3.75
N ARG A 81 24.91 6.63 4.16
CA ARG A 81 23.97 7.29 3.27
C ARG A 81 24.73 8.03 2.15
N PRO A 82 24.29 7.97 0.87
CA PRO A 82 24.89 8.79 -0.20
C PRO A 82 24.65 10.28 0.03
N GLU A 83 25.65 11.14 -0.15
CA GLU A 83 25.51 12.60 -0.02
C GLU A 83 24.48 13.17 -1.02
N GLY A 84 23.69 14.16 -0.57
CA GLY A 84 22.68 14.83 -1.41
C GLY A 84 21.39 14.04 -1.62
N LYS A 85 20.44 14.60 -2.36
CA LYS A 85 19.09 14.02 -2.54
C LYS A 85 19.12 12.80 -3.47
N LEU A 86 18.41 11.75 -3.08
CA LEU A 86 18.12 10.63 -3.98
C LEU A 86 16.87 10.95 -4.78
N TYR A 87 16.81 10.42 -6.01
CA TYR A 87 15.65 10.45 -6.89
C TYR A 87 15.86 9.42 -8.01
N GLY A 88 14.77 8.94 -8.61
CA GLY A 88 14.82 8.04 -9.77
C GLY A 88 15.38 8.76 -11.00
N LYS A 89 16.53 8.29 -11.50
CA LYS A 89 17.17 8.82 -12.72
C LYS A 89 16.71 8.06 -13.98
N PRO A 90 16.93 8.61 -15.18
CA PRO A 90 16.88 7.83 -16.41
C PRO A 90 17.71 6.54 -16.31
N ILE A 91 17.19 5.43 -16.83
CA ILE A 91 17.79 4.09 -16.70
C ILE A 91 19.22 3.96 -17.26
N ASP A 92 19.56 4.78 -18.26
CA ASP A 92 20.88 4.82 -18.90
C ASP A 92 21.96 5.43 -17.99
N GLU A 93 21.59 6.16 -16.94
CA GLU A 93 22.53 6.64 -15.92
C GLU A 93 22.91 5.58 -14.88
N TYR A 94 22.21 4.44 -14.84
CA TYR A 94 22.50 3.34 -13.91
C TYR A 94 23.46 2.32 -14.50
N LYS A 95 24.44 1.89 -13.68
CA LYS A 95 25.34 0.79 -14.02
C LYS A 95 24.63 -0.55 -13.82
N GLY A 96 24.90 -1.53 -14.67
CA GLY A 96 24.37 -2.89 -14.53
C GLY A 96 24.72 -3.79 -15.71
N LYS A 97 24.78 -5.10 -15.47
CA LYS A 97 25.01 -6.10 -16.53
C LYS A 97 23.73 -6.61 -17.20
N CYS A 98 22.56 -6.33 -16.61
CA CYS A 98 21.25 -6.62 -17.19
C CYS A 98 20.32 -5.39 -17.07
N ILE A 99 19.26 -5.35 -17.88
CA ILE A 99 18.29 -4.24 -17.87
C ILE A 99 17.47 -4.25 -16.58
N GLU A 100 17.12 -5.41 -16.06
CA GLU A 100 16.35 -5.56 -14.83
C GLU A 100 17.10 -5.01 -13.62
N GLY A 101 18.42 -5.27 -13.53
CA GLY A 101 19.26 -4.71 -12.47
C GLY A 101 19.30 -3.18 -12.48
N ARG A 102 19.27 -2.55 -13.67
CA ARG A 102 19.19 -1.08 -13.79
C ARG A 102 17.79 -0.55 -13.49
N ALA A 103 16.75 -1.20 -14.01
CA ALA A 103 15.35 -0.82 -13.76
C ALA A 103 15.00 -0.85 -12.27
N ILE A 104 15.44 -1.89 -11.56
CA ILE A 104 15.21 -2.02 -10.11
C ILE A 104 15.95 -0.91 -9.34
N GLN A 105 17.14 -0.50 -9.79
CA GLN A 105 17.85 0.63 -9.19
C GLN A 105 17.10 1.96 -9.35
N VAL A 106 16.45 2.20 -10.50
CA VAL A 106 15.56 3.36 -10.70
C VAL A 106 14.45 3.35 -9.67
N MET A 107 13.77 2.20 -9.49
CA MET A 107 12.64 2.10 -8.58
C MET A 107 13.03 2.22 -7.10
N ILE A 108 14.18 1.68 -6.69
CA ILE A 108 14.71 1.87 -5.34
C ILE A 108 14.95 3.35 -5.06
N ASP A 109 15.57 4.09 -6.00
CA ASP A 109 15.84 5.51 -5.80
C ASP A 109 14.58 6.36 -5.89
N ASN A 110 13.59 5.95 -6.69
CA ASN A 110 12.27 6.56 -6.71
C ASN A 110 11.54 6.40 -5.37
N ASN A 111 11.61 5.22 -4.75
CA ASN A 111 11.05 4.99 -3.42
C ASN A 111 11.74 5.81 -2.31
N LEU A 112 12.98 6.26 -2.54
CA LEU A 112 13.77 7.10 -1.62
C LEU A 112 13.87 8.55 -2.10
N ASP A 113 13.11 8.92 -3.13
CA ASP A 113 13.08 10.28 -3.65
C ASP A 113 12.59 11.22 -2.55
N PHE A 114 13.26 12.35 -2.38
CA PHE A 114 12.95 13.32 -1.32
C PHE A 114 11.58 13.98 -1.50
N ASP A 115 11.01 13.93 -2.72
CA ASP A 115 9.65 14.38 -3.00
C ASP A 115 8.61 13.26 -2.79
N ILE A 116 9.03 12.01 -2.62
CA ILE A 116 8.17 10.82 -2.49
C ILE A 116 8.19 10.25 -1.08
N ALA A 117 9.37 10.04 -0.51
CA ALA A 117 9.58 9.33 0.74
C ALA A 117 9.18 10.18 1.95
N LEU A 118 8.51 9.54 2.90
CA LEU A 118 8.07 10.19 4.14
C LEU A 118 9.25 10.58 5.05
N TYR A 119 10.21 9.66 5.24
CA TYR A 119 11.45 9.92 5.98
C TYR A 119 12.64 9.45 5.14
N PRO A 120 13.08 10.26 4.15
CA PRO A 120 14.07 9.84 3.17
C PRO A 120 15.43 9.50 3.80
N TYR A 121 15.76 10.09 4.96
CA TYR A 121 16.99 9.81 5.69
C TYR A 121 16.98 8.47 6.44
N GLU A 122 15.80 7.96 6.79
CA GLU A 122 15.60 6.70 7.52
C GLU A 122 15.09 5.57 6.61
N LEU A 123 15.20 5.77 5.29
CA LEU A 123 14.76 4.82 4.24
C LEU A 123 13.26 4.50 4.27
N VAL A 124 12.43 5.33 4.92
CA VAL A 124 10.98 5.12 5.05
C VAL A 124 10.26 5.82 3.90
N THR A 125 9.61 5.04 3.04
CA THR A 125 8.84 5.57 1.91
C THR A 125 7.47 6.07 2.37
N TYR A 126 6.70 5.28 3.13
CA TYR A 126 5.36 5.68 3.60
C TYR A 126 4.87 4.81 4.77
N GLY A 127 3.66 5.12 5.28
CA GLY A 127 3.01 4.35 6.34
C GLY A 127 3.74 4.41 7.67
N GLU A 128 4.41 5.55 7.94
CA GLU A 128 5.23 5.85 9.11
C GLU A 128 6.47 4.96 9.32
N THR A 129 6.47 3.72 8.85
CA THR A 129 7.50 2.69 9.11
C THR A 129 7.86 1.84 7.89
N GLY A 130 7.16 1.98 6.76
CA GLY A 130 7.40 1.18 5.55
C GLY A 130 8.72 1.54 4.88
N GLN A 131 9.70 0.62 4.90
CA GLN A 131 11.08 0.86 4.50
C GLN A 131 11.51 0.07 3.26
N VAL A 132 12.35 0.70 2.44
CA VAL A 132 13.00 0.08 1.26
C VAL A 132 13.94 -1.05 1.67
N CYS A 133 14.74 -0.79 2.70
CA CYS A 133 15.58 -1.74 3.43
C CYS A 133 15.92 -1.12 4.79
N GLN A 134 16.55 -1.87 5.68
CA GLN A 134 16.65 -1.49 7.08
C GLN A 134 17.68 -0.38 7.36
N ASN A 135 18.78 -0.35 6.59
CA ASN A 135 19.88 0.58 6.82
C ASN A 135 20.67 0.89 5.54
N TRP A 136 21.47 1.95 5.58
CA TRP A 136 22.21 2.44 4.42
C TRP A 136 23.35 1.52 3.95
N MET A 137 23.86 0.65 4.82
CA MET A 137 24.82 -0.40 4.45
C MET A 137 24.15 -1.41 3.51
N GLN A 138 22.93 -1.83 3.82
CA GLN A 138 22.12 -2.70 2.97
C GLN A 138 21.81 -2.03 1.64
N TYR A 139 21.37 -0.75 1.64
CA TYR A 139 21.15 0.01 0.41
C TYR A 139 22.37 -0.03 -0.51
N ARG A 140 23.56 0.33 0.00
CA ARG A 140 24.79 0.33 -0.81
C ARG A 140 25.14 -1.05 -1.36
N LEU A 141 25.00 -2.09 -0.54
CA LEU A 141 25.24 -3.47 -0.99
C LEU A 141 24.24 -3.90 -2.05
N ILE A 142 22.93 -3.62 -1.87
CA ILE A 142 21.91 -3.89 -2.88
C ILE A 142 22.30 -3.24 -4.21
N LYS A 143 22.66 -1.95 -4.21
CA LYS A 143 23.10 -1.26 -5.44
C LYS A 143 24.31 -1.97 -6.07
N LYS A 144 25.37 -2.27 -5.29
CA LYS A 144 26.55 -3.02 -5.78
C LYS A 144 26.19 -4.40 -6.35
N TYR A 145 25.27 -5.14 -5.72
CA TYR A 145 24.81 -6.42 -6.24
C TYR A 145 24.02 -6.26 -7.56
N LEU A 146 23.12 -5.27 -7.64
CA LEU A 146 22.36 -4.98 -8.86
C LEU A 146 23.25 -4.54 -10.03
N GLU A 147 24.34 -3.83 -9.75
CA GLU A 147 25.35 -3.49 -10.77
C GLU A 147 26.04 -4.73 -11.35
N GLN A 148 26.24 -5.78 -10.52
CA GLN A 148 26.94 -7.00 -10.90
C GLN A 148 26.02 -8.13 -11.39
N LEU A 149 24.72 -8.03 -11.12
CA LEU A 149 23.68 -9.00 -11.45
C LEU A 149 23.60 -9.24 -12.97
N THR A 150 23.75 -10.49 -13.37
CA THR A 150 23.56 -10.92 -14.76
C THR A 150 22.13 -11.44 -15.01
N ASP A 151 21.81 -11.74 -16.27
CA ASP A 151 20.55 -12.38 -16.67
C ASP A 151 20.49 -13.88 -16.34
N GLU A 152 21.52 -14.45 -15.73
CA GLU A 152 21.60 -15.86 -15.28
C GLU A 152 21.83 -15.97 -13.77
N GLN A 153 21.50 -14.90 -13.05
CA GLN A 153 21.58 -14.85 -11.60
C GLN A 153 20.28 -14.32 -11.00
N THR A 154 20.09 -14.63 -9.73
CA THR A 154 19.02 -14.09 -8.88
C THR A 154 19.64 -13.54 -7.61
N LEU A 155 19.37 -12.27 -7.30
CA LEU A 155 19.67 -11.68 -6.00
C LEU A 155 18.58 -12.07 -4.99
N VAL A 156 18.98 -12.63 -3.85
CA VAL A 156 18.06 -12.91 -2.74
C VAL A 156 18.16 -11.81 -1.71
N VAL A 157 17.02 -11.22 -1.32
CA VAL A 157 16.91 -10.18 -0.30
C VAL A 157 15.98 -10.65 0.82
N MET A 158 16.48 -10.62 2.05
CA MET A 158 15.75 -11.03 3.26
C MET A 158 15.66 -9.88 4.24
N SER A 159 14.48 -9.31 4.41
CA SER A 159 14.23 -8.15 5.27
C SER A 159 15.23 -7.01 5.01
N GLY A 160 15.40 -6.65 3.74
CA GLY A 160 16.37 -5.65 3.30
C GLY A 160 17.83 -6.13 3.18
N HIS A 161 18.22 -7.23 3.82
CA HIS A 161 19.58 -7.75 3.70
C HIS A 161 19.79 -8.44 2.34
N PRO A 162 20.74 -7.98 1.49
CA PRO A 162 21.09 -8.69 0.27
C PRO A 162 21.95 -9.91 0.61
N LEU A 163 21.31 -11.08 0.67
CA LEU A 163 21.94 -12.36 1.03
C LEU A 163 23.04 -12.74 0.03
N GLY A 164 22.79 -12.50 -1.26
CA GLY A 164 23.78 -12.73 -2.32
C GLY A 164 23.17 -13.09 -3.66
N LEU A 165 24.06 -13.30 -4.63
CA LEU A 165 23.73 -13.73 -5.99
C LEU A 165 23.86 -15.24 -6.10
N PHE A 166 22.82 -15.88 -6.64
CA PHE A 166 22.78 -17.32 -6.90
C PHE A 166 22.58 -17.55 -8.39
N HIS A 167 23.23 -18.57 -8.94
CA HIS A 167 23.05 -18.94 -10.35
C HIS A 167 21.60 -19.38 -10.61
N SER A 168 21.09 -19.01 -11.78
CA SER A 168 19.69 -19.14 -12.20
C SER A 168 19.63 -19.16 -13.74
N HIS A 169 18.49 -18.81 -14.34
CA HIS A 169 18.29 -18.79 -15.79
C HIS A 169 17.51 -17.55 -16.26
N LYS A 170 17.58 -17.23 -17.56
CA LYS A 170 17.00 -15.98 -18.13
C LYS A 170 15.50 -15.78 -17.93
N MET A 171 14.76 -16.88 -17.73
CA MET A 171 13.32 -16.88 -17.44
C MET A 171 12.98 -16.78 -15.94
N ALA A 172 13.97 -16.79 -15.05
CA ALA A 172 13.73 -16.63 -13.61
C ALA A 172 13.72 -15.16 -13.20
N PRO A 173 13.17 -14.85 -12.01
CA PRO A 173 13.34 -13.53 -11.39
C PRO A 173 14.81 -13.17 -11.19
N ARG A 174 15.11 -11.89 -11.44
CA ARG A 174 16.42 -11.28 -11.17
C ARG A 174 16.59 -10.92 -9.70
N VAL A 175 15.47 -10.66 -8.99
CA VAL A 175 15.47 -10.46 -7.53
C VAL A 175 14.30 -11.20 -6.88
N ILE A 176 14.53 -11.76 -5.71
CA ILE A 176 13.51 -12.36 -4.84
C ILE A 176 13.59 -11.70 -3.47
N ILE A 177 12.47 -11.17 -2.99
CA ILE A 177 12.39 -10.37 -1.76
C ILE A 177 11.44 -11.02 -0.77
N SER A 178 11.88 -11.12 0.48
CA SER A 178 11.01 -11.31 1.64
C SER A 178 11.19 -10.16 2.61
N ASN A 179 10.12 -9.68 3.25
CA ASN A 179 10.23 -8.67 4.31
C ASN A 179 9.38 -9.04 5.52
N GLY A 180 10.02 -9.14 6.68
CA GLY A 180 9.33 -9.28 7.97
C GLY A 180 8.59 -10.61 8.16
N LEU A 181 8.86 -11.65 7.36
CA LEU A 181 8.23 -12.96 7.55
C LEU A 181 8.70 -13.58 8.88
N MET A 182 7.77 -13.78 9.82
CA MET A 182 8.04 -14.32 11.15
C MET A 182 7.37 -15.69 11.33
N VAL A 183 7.92 -16.52 12.21
CA VAL A 183 7.27 -17.78 12.61
C VAL A 183 6.08 -17.43 13.49
N GLY A 184 4.90 -18.00 13.23
CA GLY A 184 3.61 -17.53 13.78
C GLY A 184 3.57 -17.22 15.28
N THR A 185 4.23 -18.01 16.15
CA THR A 185 4.28 -17.74 17.61
C THR A 185 5.03 -16.45 17.98
N PHE A 186 5.84 -15.91 17.07
CA PHE A 186 6.58 -14.66 17.21
C PHE A 186 6.04 -13.55 16.29
N ASP A 187 4.98 -13.82 15.52
CA ASP A 187 4.45 -12.87 14.54
C ASP A 187 3.50 -11.86 15.19
N ASP A 188 4.09 -10.99 15.99
CA ASP A 188 3.41 -9.90 16.69
C ASP A 188 4.28 -8.64 16.70
N GLN A 189 3.66 -7.52 17.08
CA GLN A 189 4.29 -6.21 17.01
C GLN A 189 5.51 -6.06 17.95
N GLU A 190 5.49 -6.68 19.13
CA GLU A 190 6.56 -6.59 20.12
C GLU A 190 7.81 -7.34 19.62
N ASN A 191 7.62 -8.58 19.19
CA ASN A 191 8.68 -9.41 18.62
C ASN A 191 9.25 -8.82 17.33
N PHE A 192 8.39 -8.24 16.48
CA PHE A 192 8.85 -7.50 15.30
C PHE A 192 9.69 -6.28 15.67
N ASN A 193 9.25 -5.48 16.65
CA ASN A 193 9.99 -4.30 17.09
C ASN A 193 11.38 -4.65 17.63
N ARG A 194 11.50 -5.76 18.37
CA ARG A 194 12.80 -6.31 18.79
C ARG A 194 13.63 -6.77 17.60
N ALA A 195 13.06 -7.55 16.68
CA ALA A 195 13.75 -8.08 15.51
C ALA A 195 14.28 -6.97 14.57
N ALA A 196 13.50 -5.91 14.38
CA ALA A 196 13.89 -4.75 13.60
C ALA A 196 15.03 -3.95 14.26
N ALA A 197 15.04 -3.86 15.61
CA ALA A 197 16.14 -3.20 16.33
C ALA A 197 17.44 -3.98 16.23
N LEU A 198 17.33 -5.31 16.31
CA LEU A 198 18.46 -6.24 16.21
C LEU A 198 19.06 -6.29 14.80
N GLY A 199 18.47 -5.64 13.81
CA GLY A 199 19.02 -5.65 12.46
C GLY A 199 18.60 -6.86 11.62
N VAL A 200 17.48 -7.53 11.97
CA VAL A 200 17.06 -8.80 11.32
C VAL A 200 15.63 -8.81 10.73
N ALA A 201 14.85 -7.75 10.96
CA ALA A 201 13.54 -7.57 10.31
C ALA A 201 13.40 -6.18 9.68
N ASN A 202 12.66 -6.12 8.56
CA ASN A 202 12.32 -4.90 7.85
C ASN A 202 10.83 -4.92 7.55
N TYR A 203 10.12 -3.84 7.85
CA TYR A 203 8.72 -3.71 7.47
C TYR A 203 8.65 -3.13 6.05
N GLY A 204 8.39 -3.98 5.07
CA GLY A 204 8.33 -3.58 3.67
C GLY A 204 7.03 -2.88 3.27
N GLN A 205 6.05 -2.79 4.17
CA GLN A 205 4.66 -2.42 3.85
C GLN A 205 4.18 -3.26 2.64
N MET A 206 3.75 -2.64 1.56
CA MET A 206 3.44 -3.25 0.28
C MET A 206 4.52 -2.84 -0.71
N THR A 207 4.51 -1.61 -1.19
CA THR A 207 5.41 -1.18 -2.26
C THR A 207 6.66 -0.46 -1.80
N ALA A 208 6.86 -0.27 -0.48
CA ALA A 208 8.07 0.34 0.07
C ALA A 208 9.27 -0.61 -0.06
N GLY A 209 9.22 -1.76 0.61
CA GLY A 209 10.19 -2.86 0.46
C GLY A 209 9.96 -3.70 -0.79
N GLY A 210 8.84 -3.47 -1.48
CA GLY A 210 8.48 -4.10 -2.75
C GLY A 210 8.91 -3.26 -3.94
N TRP A 211 9.59 -2.13 -3.73
CA TRP A 211 10.23 -1.28 -4.74
C TRP A 211 9.32 -0.92 -5.94
N MET A 212 8.08 -0.54 -5.65
CA MET A 212 7.11 -0.13 -6.68
C MET A 212 6.18 0.99 -6.21
N TYR A 213 6.67 1.87 -5.32
CA TYR A 213 5.88 3.02 -4.87
C TYR A 213 6.03 4.15 -5.90
N ILE A 214 4.89 4.73 -6.29
CA ILE A 214 4.81 5.72 -7.40
C ILE A 214 4.23 7.06 -6.93
N GLY A 215 4.38 7.31 -5.63
CA GLY A 215 3.73 8.43 -4.98
C GLY A 215 2.21 8.23 -4.81
N PRO A 216 1.49 9.33 -4.59
CA PRO A 216 0.13 9.30 -4.06
C PRO A 216 -0.97 9.00 -5.08
N GLN A 217 -0.67 9.06 -6.38
CA GLN A 217 -1.63 8.76 -7.44
C GLN A 217 -2.27 7.38 -7.29
N GLY A 218 -1.54 6.41 -6.71
CA GLY A 218 -2.03 5.07 -6.39
C GLY A 218 -3.27 5.11 -5.49
N ILE A 219 -3.21 5.93 -4.43
CA ILE A 219 -4.29 6.03 -3.46
C ILE A 219 -5.43 6.89 -4.02
N VAL A 220 -5.13 7.99 -4.73
CA VAL A 220 -6.16 8.82 -5.37
C VAL A 220 -7.04 7.98 -6.31
N HIS A 221 -6.43 7.10 -7.12
CA HIS A 221 -7.16 6.20 -8.02
C HIS A 221 -7.99 5.16 -7.26
N GLY A 222 -7.41 4.52 -6.23
CA GLY A 222 -8.13 3.57 -5.39
C GLY A 222 -9.36 4.22 -4.75
N THR A 223 -9.20 5.42 -4.19
CA THR A 223 -10.30 6.15 -3.55
C THR A 223 -11.35 6.64 -4.52
N PHE A 224 -10.94 7.06 -5.72
CA PHE A 224 -11.88 7.38 -6.80
C PHE A 224 -12.79 6.19 -7.12
N ASN A 225 -12.23 4.99 -7.29
CA ASN A 225 -13.03 3.78 -7.55
C ASN A 225 -13.93 3.42 -6.37
N THR A 226 -13.43 3.52 -5.14
CA THR A 226 -14.23 3.23 -3.93
C THR A 226 -15.46 4.13 -3.87
N LEU A 227 -15.29 5.45 -4.05
CA LEU A 227 -16.38 6.41 -3.97
C LEU A 227 -17.42 6.21 -5.08
N LEU A 228 -16.99 6.01 -6.33
CA LEU A 228 -17.91 5.75 -7.44
C LEU A 228 -18.71 4.47 -7.24
N ASN A 229 -18.05 3.38 -6.82
CA ASN A 229 -18.75 2.11 -6.58
C ASN A 229 -19.66 2.19 -5.35
N ALA A 230 -19.29 2.91 -4.30
CA ALA A 230 -20.20 3.19 -3.17
C ALA A 230 -21.46 3.94 -3.64
N GLY A 231 -21.29 4.98 -4.46
CA GLY A 231 -22.41 5.72 -5.03
C GLY A 231 -23.34 4.86 -5.89
N ARG A 232 -22.79 3.95 -6.69
CA ARG A 232 -23.58 3.01 -7.50
C ARG A 232 -24.36 2.03 -6.63
N LEU A 233 -23.67 1.36 -5.71
CA LEU A 233 -24.25 0.31 -4.87
C LEU A 233 -25.30 0.83 -3.90
N LYS A 234 -25.07 2.00 -3.30
CA LYS A 234 -25.83 2.47 -2.14
C LYS A 234 -26.69 3.70 -2.42
N LEU A 235 -26.33 4.51 -3.43
CA LEU A 235 -27.09 5.72 -3.81
C LEU A 235 -27.80 5.58 -5.16
N GLY A 236 -27.64 4.43 -5.86
CA GLY A 236 -28.27 4.17 -7.15
C GLY A 236 -27.74 5.05 -8.29
N ILE A 237 -26.51 5.55 -8.19
CA ILE A 237 -25.87 6.33 -9.26
C ILE A 237 -25.68 5.42 -10.49
N PRO A 238 -26.05 5.86 -11.71
CA PRO A 238 -25.81 5.08 -12.93
C PRO A 238 -24.32 4.83 -13.18
N ASN A 239 -24.01 3.71 -13.87
CA ASN A 239 -22.64 3.27 -14.10
C ASN A 239 -21.78 4.27 -14.89
N ASP A 240 -22.39 5.09 -15.74
CA ASP A 240 -21.75 6.10 -16.59
C ASP A 240 -21.74 7.51 -15.99
N GLN A 241 -22.23 7.68 -14.76
CA GLN A 241 -22.33 8.95 -14.06
C GLN A 241 -21.34 9.05 -12.88
N ASN A 242 -21.16 10.28 -12.39
CA ASN A 242 -20.30 10.60 -11.26
C ASN A 242 -21.13 10.97 -10.00
N LEU A 243 -20.48 11.46 -8.95
CA LEU A 243 -21.10 11.81 -7.67
C LEU A 243 -21.57 13.27 -7.58
N ALA A 244 -21.85 13.93 -8.71
CA ALA A 244 -22.39 15.29 -8.71
C ALA A 244 -23.65 15.37 -7.82
N GLY A 245 -23.67 16.34 -6.91
CA GLY A 245 -24.77 16.54 -5.97
C GLY A 245 -24.72 15.69 -4.71
N ARG A 246 -23.63 14.94 -4.48
CA ARG A 246 -23.44 14.09 -3.28
C ARG A 246 -22.42 14.68 -2.33
N LEU A 247 -22.64 14.43 -1.04
CA LEU A 247 -21.73 14.83 0.05
C LEU A 247 -20.99 13.61 0.60
N PHE A 248 -19.67 13.70 0.62
CA PHE A 248 -18.76 12.74 1.26
C PHE A 248 -18.08 13.36 2.48
N VAL A 249 -18.14 12.71 3.63
CA VAL A 249 -17.46 13.15 4.87
C VAL A 249 -16.46 12.09 5.32
N SER A 250 -15.23 12.51 5.64
CA SER A 250 -14.20 11.62 6.17
C SER A 250 -13.18 12.38 7.03
N ALA A 251 -12.12 11.69 7.45
CA ALA A 251 -11.04 12.26 8.25
C ALA A 251 -9.65 11.75 7.83
N GLY A 252 -8.64 12.55 8.19
CA GLY A 252 -7.22 12.34 7.95
C GLY A 252 -6.74 12.91 6.61
N LEU A 253 -5.70 13.74 6.65
CA LEU A 253 -4.99 14.28 5.48
C LEU A 253 -3.47 13.96 5.49
N GLY A 254 -3.10 12.90 6.22
CA GLY A 254 -1.78 12.28 6.25
C GLY A 254 -1.35 11.67 4.90
N GLY A 255 -0.30 10.82 4.91
CA GLY A 255 0.38 10.34 3.69
C GLY A 255 -0.54 9.76 2.62
N MET A 256 -1.32 8.74 2.97
CA MET A 256 -2.32 8.11 2.10
C MET A 256 -3.66 8.86 2.15
N SER A 257 -4.13 9.22 3.34
CA SER A 257 -5.46 9.81 3.54
C SER A 257 -5.63 11.21 2.96
N GLY A 258 -4.53 11.91 2.67
CA GLY A 258 -4.54 13.16 1.90
C GLY A 258 -5.17 13.03 0.52
N ALA A 259 -5.17 11.84 -0.07
CA ALA A 259 -5.74 11.58 -1.39
C ALA A 259 -7.27 11.67 -1.44
N GLN A 260 -7.96 11.59 -0.29
CA GLN A 260 -9.42 11.51 -0.22
C GLN A 260 -10.13 12.71 -0.85
N GLY A 261 -9.67 13.92 -0.52
CA GLY A 261 -10.23 15.15 -1.10
C GLY A 261 -10.11 15.17 -2.62
N LYS A 262 -8.91 14.86 -3.14
CA LYS A 262 -8.67 14.84 -4.58
C LYS A 262 -9.48 13.78 -5.30
N ALA A 263 -9.61 12.60 -4.70
CA ALA A 263 -10.42 11.52 -5.23
C ALA A 263 -11.91 11.88 -5.28
N ALA A 264 -12.43 12.53 -4.23
CA ALA A 264 -13.80 13.02 -4.19
C ALA A 264 -14.07 14.07 -5.27
N GLU A 265 -13.13 15.00 -5.49
CA GLU A 265 -13.23 15.98 -6.58
C GLU A 265 -13.28 15.33 -7.96
N ILE A 266 -12.38 14.39 -8.23
CA ILE A 266 -12.33 13.66 -9.51
C ILE A 266 -13.61 12.81 -9.69
N ALA A 267 -14.13 12.24 -8.60
CA ALA A 267 -15.40 11.52 -8.61
C ALA A 267 -16.63 12.46 -8.69
N GLY A 268 -16.46 13.78 -8.65
CA GLY A 268 -17.54 14.77 -8.79
C GLY A 268 -18.30 15.12 -7.51
N ALA A 269 -17.86 14.64 -6.34
CA ALA A 269 -18.53 14.88 -5.05
C ALA A 269 -18.09 16.20 -4.40
N ALA A 270 -18.97 16.80 -3.60
CA ALA A 270 -18.57 17.74 -2.57
C ALA A 270 -18.09 16.94 -1.35
N SER A 271 -17.05 17.41 -0.66
CA SER A 271 -16.50 16.68 0.48
C SER A 271 -15.98 17.59 1.60
N ILE A 272 -16.05 17.08 2.83
CA ILE A 272 -15.42 17.65 4.02
C ILE A 272 -14.50 16.60 4.62
N ILE A 273 -13.21 16.91 4.75
CA ILE A 273 -12.20 16.03 5.35
C ILE A 273 -11.63 16.69 6.60
N ALA A 274 -11.90 16.12 7.78
CA ALA A 274 -11.37 16.61 9.04
C ALA A 274 -9.91 16.21 9.25
N GLU A 275 -9.07 17.15 9.71
CA GLU A 275 -7.68 16.91 10.09
C GLU A 275 -7.30 17.84 11.25
N VAL A 276 -6.58 17.31 12.24
CA VAL A 276 -6.16 18.08 13.42
C VAL A 276 -4.78 18.71 13.25
N ASP A 277 -3.92 18.12 12.41
CA ASP A 277 -2.57 18.63 12.11
C ASP A 277 -2.63 19.62 10.94
N ASP A 278 -2.64 20.92 11.27
CA ASP A 278 -2.69 22.01 10.28
C ASP A 278 -1.56 21.93 9.24
N SER A 279 -0.40 21.38 9.62
CA SER A 279 0.71 21.20 8.69
C SER A 279 0.38 20.22 7.55
N ARG A 280 -0.50 19.24 7.80
CA ARG A 280 -1.01 18.32 6.76
C ARG A 280 -1.98 19.02 5.84
N ILE A 281 -2.87 19.83 6.40
CA ILE A 281 -3.82 20.61 5.63
C ILE A 281 -3.07 21.54 4.66
N GLU A 282 -2.09 22.29 5.16
CA GLU A 282 -1.29 23.20 4.35
C GLU A 282 -0.55 22.45 3.23
N THR A 283 0.01 21.27 3.54
CA THR A 283 0.64 20.41 2.52
C THR A 283 -0.35 20.01 1.42
N ARG A 284 -1.58 19.60 1.76
CA ARG A 284 -2.57 19.15 0.76
C ARG A 284 -3.17 20.31 -0.02
N TYR A 285 -3.33 21.46 0.63
CA TYR A 285 -3.84 22.67 0.01
C TYR A 285 -2.85 23.21 -1.02
N THR A 286 -1.57 23.33 -0.66
CA THR A 286 -0.50 23.75 -1.58
C THR A 286 -0.29 22.78 -2.75
N GLN A 287 -0.55 21.48 -2.54
CA GLN A 287 -0.56 20.47 -3.60
C GLN A 287 -1.79 20.54 -4.52
N GLY A 288 -2.83 21.31 -4.16
CA GLY A 288 -4.11 21.37 -4.90
C GLY A 288 -4.96 20.10 -4.79
N TRP A 289 -4.82 19.37 -3.68
CA TRP A 289 -5.60 18.16 -3.40
C TRP A 289 -6.84 18.40 -2.54
N VAL A 290 -6.86 19.54 -1.85
CA VAL A 290 -8.05 20.11 -1.23
C VAL A 290 -8.24 21.52 -1.79
N SER A 291 -9.49 21.90 -2.08
CA SER A 291 -9.82 23.19 -2.71
C SER A 291 -10.07 24.30 -1.70
N HIS A 292 -10.44 23.95 -0.46
CA HIS A 292 -10.70 24.91 0.61
C HIS A 292 -10.08 24.42 1.93
N ARG A 293 -9.79 25.37 2.81
CA ARG A 293 -9.31 25.16 4.18
C ARG A 293 -10.06 26.11 5.11
N THR A 294 -10.55 25.60 6.23
CA THR A 294 -11.15 26.42 7.31
C THR A 294 -11.09 25.68 8.64
N ASP A 295 -11.05 26.40 9.75
CA ASP A 295 -11.21 25.89 11.12
C ASP A 295 -12.65 26.11 11.66
N SER A 296 -13.55 26.67 10.84
CA SER A 296 -14.94 26.90 11.18
C SER A 296 -15.85 25.78 10.64
N LEU A 297 -16.55 25.11 11.55
CA LEU A 297 -17.56 24.10 11.22
C LEU A 297 -18.70 24.65 10.35
N GLU A 298 -19.12 25.89 10.62
CA GLU A 298 -20.17 26.57 9.84
C GLU A 298 -19.69 26.86 8.42
N GLU A 299 -18.48 27.40 8.27
CA GLU A 299 -17.92 27.70 6.96
C GLU A 299 -17.66 26.43 6.14
N ALA A 300 -17.07 25.40 6.77
CA ALA A 300 -16.81 24.11 6.11
C ALA A 300 -18.09 23.50 5.55
N THR A 301 -19.14 23.47 6.39
CA THR A 301 -20.45 22.95 6.02
C THR A 301 -21.08 23.79 4.92
N LYS A 302 -21.04 25.12 5.03
CA LYS A 302 -21.60 26.02 4.03
C LYS A 302 -20.96 25.82 2.65
N ILE A 303 -19.63 25.80 2.58
CA ILE A 303 -18.90 25.62 1.32
C ILE A 303 -19.28 24.29 0.66
N ALA A 304 -19.29 23.20 1.43
CA ALA A 304 -19.61 21.88 0.91
C ALA A 304 -21.06 21.79 0.42
N LEU A 305 -22.03 22.33 1.16
CA LEU A 305 -23.45 22.32 0.78
C LEU A 305 -23.74 23.22 -0.43
N ASP A 306 -23.08 24.37 -0.55
CA ASP A 306 -23.23 25.25 -1.71
C ASP A 306 -22.74 24.53 -3.00
N HIS A 307 -21.58 23.85 -2.94
CA HIS A 307 -21.05 23.06 -4.06
C HIS A 307 -21.92 21.83 -4.37
N GLN A 308 -22.37 21.11 -3.33
CA GLN A 308 -23.28 19.98 -3.47
C GLN A 308 -24.56 20.42 -4.21
N LYS A 309 -25.18 21.52 -3.80
CA LYS A 309 -26.41 22.04 -4.42
C LYS A 309 -26.21 22.44 -5.88
N GLU A 310 -25.04 22.97 -6.22
CA GLU A 310 -24.68 23.32 -7.60
C GLU A 310 -24.25 22.12 -8.46
N GLY A 311 -24.11 20.93 -7.88
CA GLY A 311 -23.59 19.75 -8.57
C GLY A 311 -22.13 19.88 -8.96
N LYS A 312 -21.35 20.68 -8.22
CA LYS A 312 -19.92 20.91 -8.46
C LYS A 312 -19.07 20.20 -7.40
N PRO A 313 -17.92 19.62 -7.78
CA PRO A 313 -17.02 19.03 -6.81
C PRO A 313 -16.32 20.09 -5.95
N CYS A 314 -16.00 19.72 -4.71
CA CYS A 314 -15.04 20.43 -3.87
C CYS A 314 -14.46 19.50 -2.79
N ALA A 315 -13.29 19.87 -2.27
CA ALA A 315 -12.69 19.22 -1.12
C ALA A 315 -12.34 20.26 -0.05
N VAL A 316 -13.16 20.32 0.99
CA VAL A 316 -12.97 21.21 2.13
C VAL A 316 -12.17 20.49 3.21
N ALA A 317 -10.97 20.97 3.49
CA ALA A 317 -10.22 20.54 4.67
C ALA A 317 -10.70 21.32 5.90
N TYR A 318 -11.25 20.61 6.88
CA TYR A 318 -11.64 21.17 8.17
C TYR A 318 -10.51 20.95 9.19
N CYS A 319 -9.97 22.03 9.72
CA CYS A 319 -8.95 21.99 10.78
C CYS A 319 -9.61 21.78 12.14
N GLY A 320 -9.75 20.51 12.54
CA GLY A 320 -10.42 20.12 13.77
C GLY A 320 -10.66 18.62 13.86
N ASN A 321 -11.28 18.18 14.95
CA ASN A 321 -11.55 16.76 15.18
C ASN A 321 -12.76 16.30 14.35
N ILE A 322 -12.69 15.10 13.79
CA ILE A 322 -13.81 14.49 13.07
C ILE A 322 -15.07 14.38 13.93
N VAL A 323 -14.91 14.11 15.23
CA VAL A 323 -16.05 13.95 16.12
C VAL A 323 -16.81 15.28 16.29
N ASP A 324 -16.10 16.41 16.41
CA ASP A 324 -16.71 17.75 16.45
C ASP A 324 -17.47 18.06 15.15
N LEU A 325 -16.91 17.67 14.00
CA LEU A 325 -17.57 17.80 12.70
C LEU A 325 -18.85 16.99 12.63
N LEU A 326 -18.81 15.72 13.02
CA LEU A 326 -19.98 14.85 13.00
C LEU A 326 -21.09 15.35 13.94
N GLU A 327 -20.74 15.80 15.15
CA GLU A 327 -21.70 16.40 16.08
C GLU A 327 -22.37 17.64 15.48
N TYR A 328 -21.59 18.53 14.87
CA TYR A 328 -22.11 19.72 14.22
C TYR A 328 -23.06 19.40 13.07
N LEU A 329 -22.65 18.51 12.15
CA LEU A 329 -23.47 18.10 11.02
C LEU A 329 -24.78 17.44 11.49
N TYR A 330 -24.71 16.61 12.53
CA TYR A 330 -25.88 15.93 13.08
C TYR A 330 -26.87 16.91 13.74
N ASN A 331 -26.36 17.84 14.56
CA ASN A 331 -27.15 18.85 15.27
C ASN A 331 -27.82 19.85 14.32
N ASN A 332 -27.20 20.13 13.18
CA ASN A 332 -27.74 20.99 12.13
C ASN A 332 -28.57 20.23 11.08
N ASN A 333 -28.85 18.94 11.28
CA ASN A 333 -29.60 18.08 10.36
C ASN A 333 -29.04 18.07 8.92
N VAL A 334 -27.72 18.10 8.77
CA VAL A 334 -27.06 17.96 7.48
C VAL A 334 -27.08 16.50 7.05
N HIS A 335 -27.62 16.23 5.86
CA HIS A 335 -27.59 14.89 5.29
C HIS A 335 -26.23 14.59 4.67
N VAL A 336 -25.63 13.46 5.04
CA VAL A 336 -24.38 12.95 4.48
C VAL A 336 -24.71 11.69 3.67
N ASP A 337 -24.39 11.68 2.37
CA ASP A 337 -24.66 10.54 1.52
C ASP A 337 -23.68 9.39 1.82
N LEU A 338 -22.38 9.70 1.84
CA LEU A 338 -21.28 8.75 2.07
C LEU A 338 -20.38 9.21 3.22
N MET A 339 -20.00 8.27 4.09
CA MET A 339 -19.10 8.53 5.23
C MET A 339 -18.02 7.47 5.34
N SER A 340 -16.82 7.88 5.77
CA SER A 340 -15.70 6.98 6.04
C SER A 340 -14.79 7.57 7.11
N ASP A 341 -13.76 6.83 7.50
CA ASP A 341 -12.63 7.33 8.29
C ASP A 341 -11.30 6.78 7.73
N GLN A 342 -10.26 7.62 7.71
CA GLN A 342 -8.90 7.19 7.35
C GLN A 342 -7.85 7.79 8.30
N THR A 343 -8.22 8.03 9.56
CA THR A 343 -7.28 8.28 10.65
C THR A 343 -6.33 7.09 10.84
N SER A 344 -5.22 7.23 11.57
CA SER A 344 -4.24 6.13 11.69
C SER A 344 -4.57 5.17 12.83
N CYS A 345 -5.76 4.56 12.80
CA CYS A 345 -6.24 3.62 13.82
C CYS A 345 -5.52 2.25 13.86
N HIS A 346 -4.51 2.03 13.03
CA HIS A 346 -3.61 0.87 13.14
C HIS A 346 -2.57 1.05 14.25
N VAL A 347 -2.36 2.30 14.72
CA VAL A 347 -1.50 2.69 15.85
C VAL A 347 -2.16 3.81 16.69
N PRO A 348 -3.40 3.62 17.16
CA PRO A 348 -4.22 4.71 17.71
C PRO A 348 -3.62 5.32 18.96
N TYR A 349 -2.92 4.52 19.77
CA TYR A 349 -2.32 4.90 21.05
C TYR A 349 -0.93 5.54 20.93
N ASP A 350 -0.29 5.47 19.76
CA ASP A 350 1.06 5.99 19.53
C ASP A 350 1.02 7.28 18.70
N GLY A 351 -0.07 8.04 18.79
CA GLY A 351 -0.30 9.26 18.03
C GLY A 351 -0.90 9.05 16.65
N GLY A 352 -1.49 7.89 16.36
CA GLY A 352 -2.26 7.67 15.14
C GLY A 352 -3.65 8.33 15.17
N TYR A 353 -4.22 8.53 16.35
CA TYR A 353 -5.57 9.05 16.56
C TYR A 353 -5.56 10.21 17.58
N CYS A 354 -6.23 11.33 17.29
CA CYS A 354 -6.26 12.47 18.20
C CYS A 354 -7.55 12.47 19.02
N PRO A 355 -7.47 12.44 20.36
CA PRO A 355 -8.67 12.57 21.19
C PRO A 355 -9.41 13.88 20.96
N GLN A 356 -10.74 13.83 21.03
CA GLN A 356 -11.59 15.01 20.96
C GLN A 356 -11.33 15.92 22.17
N GLY A 357 -11.33 17.23 21.95
CA GLY A 357 -11.07 18.24 22.99
C GLY A 357 -9.59 18.54 23.26
N LEU A 358 -8.66 17.87 22.58
CA LEU A 358 -7.24 18.23 22.58
C LEU A 358 -6.84 18.88 21.25
N THR A 359 -5.95 19.86 21.29
CA THR A 359 -5.23 20.31 20.09
C THR A 359 -4.18 19.28 19.68
N PHE A 360 -3.68 19.37 18.45
CA PHE A 360 -2.62 18.48 17.96
C PHE A 360 -1.34 18.57 18.81
N GLU A 361 -0.97 19.78 19.27
CA GLU A 361 0.18 20.02 20.14
C GLU A 361 -0.03 19.39 21.52
N GLN A 362 -1.20 19.60 22.13
CA GLN A 362 -1.54 19.02 23.43
C GLN A 362 -1.54 17.49 23.38
N ARG A 363 -2.10 16.92 22.32
CA ARG A 363 -2.04 15.47 22.07
C ARG A 363 -0.59 14.99 21.94
N THR A 364 0.25 15.71 21.21
CA THR A 364 1.66 15.34 21.00
C THR A 364 2.46 15.41 22.30
N GLU A 365 2.22 16.43 23.14
CA GLU A 365 2.81 16.55 24.47
C GLU A 365 2.35 15.41 25.40
N MET A 366 1.07 15.03 25.34
CA MET A 366 0.50 13.98 26.19
C MET A 366 1.08 12.60 25.89
N LEU A 367 1.44 12.31 24.64
CA LEU A 367 2.11 11.04 24.27
C LEU A 367 3.42 10.82 25.03
N ASP A 368 4.14 11.89 25.39
CA ASP A 368 5.39 11.81 26.16
C ASP A 368 5.12 11.87 27.67
N LYS A 369 4.22 12.77 28.09
CA LYS A 369 4.04 13.08 29.53
C LYS A 369 3.04 12.18 30.25
N ASP A 370 2.01 11.69 29.57
CA ASP A 370 0.94 10.88 30.15
C ASP A 370 0.35 9.88 29.12
N PRO A 371 1.11 8.84 28.73
CA PRO A 371 0.65 7.85 27.76
C PRO A 371 -0.60 7.08 28.21
N ASP A 372 -0.74 6.83 29.51
CA ASP A 372 -1.88 6.09 30.05
C ASP A 372 -3.15 6.95 30.04
N GLY A 373 -3.06 8.23 30.42
CA GLY A 373 -4.17 9.17 30.26
C GLY A 373 -4.53 9.38 28.80
N PHE A 374 -3.55 9.39 27.90
CA PHE A 374 -3.77 9.51 26.47
C PHE A 374 -4.64 8.35 25.94
N ARG A 375 -4.32 7.11 26.32
CA ARG A 375 -5.10 5.92 25.97
C ARG A 375 -6.56 6.01 26.41
N VAL A 376 -6.81 6.46 27.64
CA VAL A 376 -8.17 6.65 28.16
C VAL A 376 -8.96 7.65 27.31
N LEU A 377 -8.33 8.75 26.89
CA LEU A 377 -8.98 9.75 26.03
C LEU A 377 -9.20 9.26 24.59
N VAL A 378 -8.25 8.48 24.05
CA VAL A 378 -8.40 7.81 22.75
C VAL A 378 -9.60 6.86 22.78
N ASP A 379 -9.67 5.97 23.79
CA ASP A 379 -10.76 5.01 23.94
C ASP A 379 -12.11 5.71 24.00
N LYS A 380 -12.23 6.73 24.84
CA LYS A 380 -13.45 7.54 24.95
C LYS A 380 -13.83 8.20 23.61
N THR A 381 -12.85 8.70 22.86
CA THR A 381 -13.10 9.36 21.57
C THR A 381 -13.50 8.35 20.49
N LEU A 382 -12.88 7.16 20.46
CA LEU A 382 -13.25 6.08 19.53
C LEU A 382 -14.69 5.62 19.76
N GLN A 383 -15.07 5.44 21.03
CA GLN A 383 -16.45 5.11 21.42
C GLN A 383 -17.43 6.17 20.91
N HIS A 384 -17.15 7.45 21.15
CA HIS A 384 -18.03 8.53 20.74
C HIS A 384 -18.09 8.73 19.20
N HIS A 385 -16.97 8.54 18.50
CA HIS A 385 -16.94 8.54 17.04
C HIS A 385 -17.85 7.43 16.47
N TYR A 386 -17.78 6.23 17.02
CA TYR A 386 -18.66 5.11 16.64
C TYR A 386 -20.14 5.40 16.91
N GLU A 387 -20.47 6.01 18.06
CA GLU A 387 -21.85 6.44 18.36
C GLU A 387 -22.38 7.41 17.30
N MET A 388 -21.55 8.37 16.87
CA MET A 388 -21.93 9.32 15.82
C MET A 388 -22.14 8.62 14.47
N ILE A 389 -21.27 7.69 14.09
CA ILE A 389 -21.45 6.87 12.88
C ILE A 389 -22.78 6.11 12.93
N CYS A 390 -23.12 5.49 14.07
CA CYS A 390 -24.40 4.80 14.24
C CYS A 390 -25.60 5.75 14.04
N LYS A 391 -25.56 6.95 14.64
CA LYS A 391 -26.62 7.97 14.46
C LYS A 391 -26.80 8.42 13.00
N PHE A 392 -25.70 8.57 12.25
CA PHE A 392 -25.77 8.90 10.83
C PHE A 392 -26.29 7.74 10.00
N HIS A 393 -25.88 6.52 10.33
CA HIS A 393 -26.38 5.31 9.69
C HIS A 393 -27.91 5.16 9.85
N GLU A 394 -28.44 5.42 11.04
CA GLU A 394 -29.89 5.45 11.30
C GLU A 394 -30.64 6.50 10.45
N LYS A 395 -29.96 7.58 10.05
CA LYS A 395 -30.48 8.62 9.14
C LYS A 395 -30.22 8.33 7.65
N GLY A 396 -29.75 7.13 7.32
CA GLY A 396 -29.56 6.67 5.94
C GLY A 396 -28.19 6.97 5.33
N THR A 397 -27.20 7.44 6.10
CA THR A 397 -25.83 7.58 5.61
C THR A 397 -25.19 6.21 5.43
N TYR A 398 -24.52 6.01 4.29
CA TYR A 398 -23.70 4.82 4.10
C TYR A 398 -22.28 5.05 4.64
N PHE A 399 -21.97 4.37 5.74
CA PHE A 399 -20.62 4.31 6.32
C PHE A 399 -19.89 3.05 5.83
N PHE A 400 -18.59 3.18 5.57
CA PHE A 400 -17.69 2.06 5.32
C PHE A 400 -16.31 2.30 5.96
N ASP A 401 -15.72 1.24 6.51
CA ASP A 401 -14.34 1.31 7.05
C ASP A 401 -13.32 1.31 5.91
N TYR A 402 -12.34 2.21 5.94
CA TYR A 402 -11.34 2.37 4.87
C TYR A 402 -10.08 1.49 5.08
N GLY A 403 -10.19 0.40 5.83
CA GLY A 403 -9.08 -0.52 6.08
C GLY A 403 -7.95 0.09 6.92
N ASN A 404 -8.27 1.02 7.80
CA ASN A 404 -7.34 1.69 8.72
C ASN A 404 -7.36 1.09 10.14
N SER A 405 -8.09 -0.02 10.33
CA SER A 405 -8.34 -0.67 11.63
C SER A 405 -9.21 0.13 12.61
N PHE A 406 -10.01 1.10 12.12
CA PHE A 406 -10.91 1.88 12.99
C PHE A 406 -11.89 0.98 13.74
N LEU A 407 -12.63 0.11 13.04
CA LEU A 407 -13.62 -0.78 13.70
C LEU A 407 -12.96 -1.71 14.73
N LYS A 408 -11.74 -2.17 14.45
CA LYS A 408 -10.95 -2.98 15.38
C LYS A 408 -10.52 -2.17 16.61
N ALA A 409 -10.05 -0.94 16.42
CA ALA A 409 -9.69 -0.06 17.53
C ALA A 409 -10.90 0.28 18.42
N VAL A 410 -12.09 0.44 17.82
CA VAL A 410 -13.34 0.61 18.58
C VAL A 410 -13.70 -0.65 19.37
N TYR A 411 -13.53 -1.85 18.80
CA TYR A 411 -13.70 -3.09 19.54
C TYR A 411 -12.71 -3.20 20.71
N ASP A 412 -11.43 -2.93 20.46
CA ASP A 412 -10.35 -3.03 21.45
C ASP A 412 -10.53 -2.01 22.60
N SER A 413 -11.18 -0.86 22.35
CA SER A 413 -11.56 0.10 23.39
C SER A 413 -12.76 -0.34 24.26
N GLY A 414 -13.34 -1.51 23.99
CA GLY A 414 -14.37 -2.16 24.80
C GLY A 414 -15.76 -2.25 24.18
N VAL A 415 -15.96 -1.77 22.95
CA VAL A 415 -17.29 -1.76 22.29
C VAL A 415 -17.57 -3.09 21.59
N LYS A 416 -18.08 -4.08 22.34
CA LYS A 416 -18.40 -5.41 21.77
C LYS A 416 -19.56 -5.41 20.77
N SER A 417 -20.45 -4.42 20.86
CA SER A 417 -21.61 -4.30 19.96
C SER A 417 -21.24 -4.03 18.50
N ILE A 418 -19.97 -3.70 18.22
CA ILE A 418 -19.47 -3.51 16.85
C ILE A 418 -19.23 -4.83 16.12
N CYS A 419 -19.15 -5.96 16.82
CA CYS A 419 -18.99 -7.29 16.24
C CYS A 419 -20.33 -7.85 15.77
N LYS A 420 -20.36 -8.56 14.62
CA LYS A 420 -21.61 -9.17 14.10
C LYS A 420 -22.22 -10.18 15.08
N ASN A 421 -21.39 -10.93 15.81
CA ASN A 421 -21.83 -11.90 16.82
C ASN A 421 -21.96 -11.32 18.24
N GLY A 422 -21.57 -10.05 18.46
CA GLY A 422 -21.60 -9.40 19.77
C GLY A 422 -20.56 -9.88 20.79
N GLU A 423 -19.62 -10.75 20.41
CA GLU A 423 -18.64 -11.38 21.31
C GLU A 423 -17.18 -11.14 20.90
N ASN A 424 -16.85 -11.45 19.64
CA ASN A 424 -15.48 -11.45 19.10
C ASN A 424 -15.45 -11.03 17.62
N ASP A 425 -14.26 -10.76 17.11
CA ASP A 425 -14.02 -10.26 15.75
C ASP A 425 -13.95 -11.35 14.67
N LEU A 426 -14.28 -12.61 14.99
CA LEU A 426 -14.19 -13.73 14.05
C LEU A 426 -15.19 -13.62 12.89
N ASP A 427 -16.40 -13.13 13.16
CA ASP A 427 -17.44 -12.93 12.14
C ASP A 427 -17.37 -11.52 11.49
N GLY A 428 -16.36 -10.74 11.85
CA GLY A 428 -16.21 -9.35 11.44
C GLY A 428 -17.14 -8.38 12.17
N PHE A 429 -17.29 -7.19 11.60
CA PHE A 429 -17.96 -6.05 12.23
C PHE A 429 -19.30 -5.69 11.56
N ILE A 430 -20.18 -5.00 12.28
CA ILE A 430 -21.52 -4.63 11.79
C ILE A 430 -21.47 -3.66 10.60
N PHE A 431 -20.41 -2.86 10.51
CA PHE A 431 -20.13 -2.00 9.38
C PHE A 431 -19.13 -2.69 8.46
N PRO A 432 -19.39 -2.77 7.16
CA PRO A 432 -18.50 -3.42 6.22
C PRO A 432 -17.25 -2.57 5.98
N SER A 433 -16.14 -3.23 5.67
CA SER A 433 -15.00 -2.52 5.09
C SER A 433 -15.25 -2.20 3.61
N TYR A 434 -14.52 -1.22 3.08
CA TYR A 434 -14.61 -0.87 1.66
C TYR A 434 -14.24 -2.04 0.74
N VAL A 435 -13.44 -3.00 1.19
CA VAL A 435 -13.19 -4.21 0.41
C VAL A 435 -14.34 -5.20 0.54
N GLU A 436 -14.94 -5.34 1.73
CA GLU A 436 -16.01 -6.32 1.98
C GLU A 436 -17.20 -6.09 1.04
N ASP A 437 -17.66 -4.84 0.96
CA ASP A 437 -18.91 -4.47 0.28
C ASP A 437 -18.69 -3.82 -1.09
N ILE A 438 -17.52 -3.22 -1.34
CA ILE A 438 -17.29 -2.39 -2.53
C ILE A 438 -16.23 -3.02 -3.44
N LEU A 439 -14.95 -2.96 -3.08
CA LEU A 439 -13.89 -3.39 -4.01
C LEU A 439 -13.88 -4.90 -4.25
N GLY A 440 -14.16 -5.71 -3.24
CA GLY A 440 -14.23 -7.16 -3.38
C GLY A 440 -15.26 -7.55 -4.45
N PRO A 441 -16.55 -7.26 -4.22
CA PRO A 441 -17.61 -7.60 -5.17
C PRO A 441 -17.54 -6.87 -6.51
N CYS A 442 -17.17 -5.57 -6.51
CA CYS A 442 -17.22 -4.76 -7.73
C CYS A 442 -15.92 -4.77 -8.54
N LEU A 443 -14.77 -5.14 -7.98
CA LEU A 443 -13.49 -5.10 -8.68
C LEU A 443 -12.76 -6.44 -8.60
N PHE A 444 -12.38 -6.88 -7.41
CA PHE A 444 -11.50 -8.04 -7.24
C PHE A 444 -12.13 -9.34 -7.73
N ASP A 445 -13.42 -9.54 -7.50
CA ASP A 445 -14.13 -10.71 -7.97
C ASP A 445 -14.19 -10.76 -9.53
N PHE A 446 -14.06 -9.62 -10.21
CA PHE A 446 -13.94 -9.54 -11.67
C PHE A 446 -12.49 -9.50 -12.18
N GLY A 447 -11.50 -9.59 -11.28
CA GLY A 447 -10.08 -9.52 -11.61
C GLY A 447 -9.52 -8.09 -11.71
N TYR A 448 -10.33 -7.05 -11.50
CA TYR A 448 -9.86 -5.67 -11.55
C TYR A 448 -9.04 -5.34 -10.31
N GLY A 449 -7.88 -4.76 -10.51
CA GLY A 449 -6.99 -4.32 -9.44
C GLY A 449 -5.83 -3.51 -10.00
N PRO A 450 -4.92 -3.03 -9.13
CA PRO A 450 -3.91 -2.05 -9.52
C PRO A 450 -2.98 -2.60 -10.60
N PHE A 451 -2.91 -1.89 -11.72
CA PHE A 451 -1.94 -2.06 -12.79
C PHE A 451 -1.17 -0.74 -12.91
N ARG A 452 0.11 -0.76 -12.54
CA ARG A 452 0.97 0.42 -12.57
C ARG A 452 2.20 0.19 -13.42
N TRP A 453 2.73 1.28 -13.94
CA TRP A 453 3.97 1.25 -14.68
C TRP A 453 4.81 2.50 -14.43
N CYS A 454 6.11 2.36 -14.65
CA CYS A 454 7.10 3.41 -14.60
C CYS A 454 7.86 3.43 -15.93
N CYS A 455 7.85 4.57 -16.63
CA CYS A 455 8.66 4.81 -17.82
C CYS A 455 10.10 5.09 -17.37
N LEU A 456 10.98 4.11 -17.56
CA LEU A 456 12.35 4.09 -17.01
C LEU A 456 13.27 5.12 -17.69
N SER A 457 12.85 5.70 -18.81
CA SER A 457 13.50 6.83 -19.47
C SER A 457 13.33 8.15 -18.69
N ARG A 458 12.35 8.21 -17.77
CA ARG A 458 11.88 9.44 -17.10
C ARG A 458 11.35 10.51 -18.08
N ASN A 459 11.10 10.15 -19.34
CA ASN A 459 10.56 11.05 -20.35
C ASN A 459 9.04 11.20 -20.19
N PRO A 460 8.49 12.42 -19.93
CA PRO A 460 7.04 12.63 -19.84
C PRO A 460 6.29 12.21 -21.11
N GLU A 461 6.93 12.29 -22.27
CA GLU A 461 6.33 11.86 -23.55
C GLU A 461 6.09 10.34 -23.60
N ASP A 462 6.95 9.54 -22.95
CA ASP A 462 6.72 8.09 -22.87
C ASP A 462 5.48 7.81 -22.02
N LEU A 463 5.29 8.56 -20.93
CA LEU A 463 4.11 8.45 -20.09
C LEU A 463 2.85 8.84 -20.86
N HIS A 464 2.89 9.97 -21.58
CA HIS A 464 1.78 10.42 -22.43
C HIS A 464 1.38 9.35 -23.45
N LYS A 465 2.34 8.77 -24.16
CA LYS A 465 2.10 7.69 -25.13
C LYS A 465 1.51 6.45 -24.48
N THR A 466 2.00 6.04 -23.31
CA THR A 466 1.42 4.91 -22.57
C THR A 466 0.01 5.21 -22.06
N ASP A 467 -0.27 6.44 -21.62
CA ASP A 467 -1.61 6.88 -21.22
C ASP A 467 -2.59 6.81 -22.40
N MET A 468 -2.17 7.28 -23.58
CA MET A 468 -2.98 7.22 -24.80
C MET A 468 -3.22 5.78 -25.26
N ALA A 469 -2.19 4.94 -25.29
CA ALA A 469 -2.34 3.53 -25.64
C ALA A 469 -3.28 2.79 -24.67
N ALA A 470 -3.19 3.10 -23.36
CA ALA A 470 -4.12 2.56 -22.37
C ALA A 470 -5.55 3.05 -22.58
N ALA A 471 -5.74 4.36 -22.79
CA ALA A 471 -7.06 4.96 -23.02
C ALA A 471 -7.73 4.37 -24.28
N GLU A 472 -6.98 4.24 -25.38
CA GLU A 472 -7.46 3.67 -26.64
C GLU A 472 -7.85 2.20 -26.48
N TYR A 473 -7.00 1.39 -25.84
CA TYR A 473 -7.30 -0.01 -25.58
C TYR A 473 -8.57 -0.17 -24.75
N ILE A 474 -8.66 0.53 -23.61
CA ILE A 474 -9.79 0.43 -22.69
C ILE A 474 -11.08 0.87 -23.38
N LYS A 475 -11.06 1.98 -24.12
CA LYS A 475 -12.22 2.47 -24.87
C LYS A 475 -12.68 1.51 -25.97
N ALA A 476 -11.75 0.85 -26.66
CA ALA A 476 -12.07 -0.07 -27.75
C ALA A 476 -12.69 -1.38 -27.26
N HIS A 477 -12.34 -1.84 -26.05
CA HIS A 477 -12.83 -3.10 -25.49
C HIS A 477 -14.02 -2.90 -24.55
N ASN A 478 -13.99 -1.86 -23.70
CA ASN A 478 -15.04 -1.38 -22.79
C ASN A 478 -16.02 -2.46 -22.32
N ARG A 479 -15.48 -3.51 -21.69
CA ARG A 479 -16.18 -4.75 -21.38
C ARG A 479 -17.18 -4.54 -20.24
N ARG A 480 -16.79 -3.76 -19.22
CA ARG A 480 -17.62 -3.46 -18.04
C ARG A 480 -17.50 -1.99 -17.66
N TYR A 481 -18.35 -1.53 -16.75
CA TYR A 481 -18.33 -0.13 -16.31
C TYR A 481 -17.02 0.27 -15.62
N GLN A 482 -16.32 -0.69 -15.02
CA GLN A 482 -14.98 -0.50 -14.46
C GLN A 482 -13.99 -0.04 -15.55
N ASP A 483 -14.13 -0.50 -16.79
CA ASP A 483 -13.28 -0.03 -17.89
C ASP A 483 -13.56 1.45 -18.18
N TYR A 484 -14.82 1.86 -18.18
CA TYR A 484 -15.18 3.26 -18.36
C TYR A 484 -14.58 4.16 -17.26
N ASP A 485 -14.63 3.74 -15.99
CA ASP A 485 -14.01 4.47 -14.88
C ASP A 485 -12.50 4.66 -15.10
N ASN A 486 -11.83 3.59 -15.53
CA ASN A 486 -10.39 3.59 -15.76
C ASN A 486 -10.00 4.36 -17.02
N TYR A 487 -10.87 4.39 -18.04
CA TYR A 487 -10.72 5.28 -19.20
C TYR A 487 -10.83 6.75 -18.80
N VAL A 488 -11.86 7.13 -18.03
CA VAL A 488 -12.03 8.51 -17.54
C VAL A 488 -10.82 8.93 -16.72
N TRP A 489 -10.36 8.05 -15.83
CA TRP A 489 -9.17 8.26 -15.02
C TRP A 489 -7.92 8.54 -15.87
N VAL A 490 -7.55 7.62 -16.78
CA VAL A 490 -6.29 7.74 -17.54
C VAL A 490 -6.34 8.90 -18.54
N ARG A 491 -7.51 9.17 -19.15
CA ARG A 491 -7.73 10.32 -20.05
C ARG A 491 -7.47 11.65 -19.34
N ASP A 492 -7.84 11.76 -18.06
CA ASP A 492 -7.75 13.02 -17.31
C ASP A 492 -6.55 13.07 -16.37
N ALA A 493 -5.70 12.04 -16.34
CA ALA A 493 -4.61 11.92 -15.38
C ALA A 493 -3.59 13.08 -15.49
N GLU A 494 -3.30 13.54 -16.70
CA GLU A 494 -2.42 14.70 -16.94
C GLU A 494 -2.97 16.01 -16.36
N LYS A 495 -4.29 16.21 -16.47
CA LYS A 495 -4.96 17.43 -15.95
C LYS A 495 -4.84 17.53 -14.44
N ASN A 496 -4.78 16.38 -13.76
CA ASN A 496 -4.70 16.28 -12.31
C ASN A 496 -3.27 16.43 -11.75
N LYS A 497 -2.23 16.37 -12.60
CA LYS A 497 -0.83 16.61 -12.22
C LYS A 497 -0.36 15.78 -11.01
N LEU A 498 -0.72 14.50 -10.96
CA LEU A 498 -0.44 13.61 -9.82
C LEU A 498 0.94 12.93 -9.85
N VAL A 499 1.73 13.17 -10.89
CA VAL A 499 3.07 12.56 -11.05
C VAL A 499 4.04 13.26 -10.09
N VAL A 500 4.72 12.47 -9.27
CA VAL A 500 5.80 12.90 -8.37
C VAL A 500 6.99 11.95 -8.58
N GLY A 501 8.21 12.48 -8.64
CA GLY A 501 9.43 11.72 -8.93
C GLY A 501 9.51 11.21 -10.37
N THR A 502 9.52 9.89 -10.56
CA THR A 502 9.64 9.26 -11.89
C THR A 502 8.28 9.22 -12.61
N GLN A 503 8.33 9.16 -13.95
CA GLN A 503 7.16 9.13 -14.82
C GLN A 503 6.38 7.80 -14.66
N CYS A 504 5.40 7.81 -13.76
CA CYS A 504 4.61 6.65 -13.41
C CYS A 504 3.11 6.90 -13.60
N ARG A 505 2.37 5.83 -13.86
CA ARG A 505 0.90 5.82 -13.90
C ARG A 505 0.35 4.57 -13.23
N ILE A 506 -0.89 4.66 -12.80
CA ILE A 506 -1.72 3.54 -12.33
C ILE A 506 -3.08 3.59 -13.02
N LEU A 507 -3.73 2.44 -13.16
CA LEU A 507 -5.16 2.27 -13.36
C LEU A 507 -5.56 0.87 -12.87
N TYR A 508 -6.83 0.49 -12.96
CA TYR A 508 -7.31 -0.86 -12.68
C TYR A 508 -7.72 -1.57 -13.98
N GLN A 509 -7.29 -2.82 -14.12
CA GLN A 509 -7.69 -3.70 -15.23
C GLN A 509 -7.81 -5.15 -14.79
N ASP A 510 -8.64 -5.90 -15.52
CA ASP A 510 -8.79 -7.35 -15.36
C ASP A 510 -7.60 -8.13 -15.92
N ALA A 511 -7.59 -9.45 -15.72
CA ALA A 511 -6.49 -10.34 -16.11
C ALA A 511 -6.06 -10.14 -17.58
N MET A 512 -7.04 -10.05 -18.49
CA MET A 512 -6.76 -9.94 -19.92
C MET A 512 -6.41 -8.52 -20.33
N GLY A 513 -7.05 -7.51 -19.74
CA GLY A 513 -6.67 -6.11 -19.91
C GLY A 513 -5.23 -5.86 -19.53
N ARG A 514 -4.77 -6.38 -18.37
CA ARG A 514 -3.38 -6.28 -17.93
C ARG A 514 -2.42 -6.94 -18.93
N MET A 515 -2.71 -8.17 -19.35
CA MET A 515 -1.87 -8.91 -20.30
C MET A 515 -1.74 -8.15 -21.62
N ASN A 516 -2.86 -7.69 -22.19
CA ASN A 516 -2.87 -7.04 -23.50
C ASN A 516 -2.23 -5.65 -23.47
N LEU A 517 -2.46 -4.85 -22.42
CA LEU A 517 -1.77 -3.58 -22.23
C LEU A 517 -0.26 -3.77 -22.06
N ALA A 518 0.15 -4.76 -21.26
CA ALA A 518 1.56 -5.08 -21.07
C ALA A 518 2.24 -5.48 -22.38
N LEU A 519 1.58 -6.32 -23.19
CA LEU A 519 2.06 -6.70 -24.53
C LEU A 519 2.13 -5.49 -25.46
N LYS A 520 1.14 -4.59 -25.41
CA LYS A 520 1.16 -3.36 -26.20
C LYS A 520 2.32 -2.45 -25.82
N PHE A 521 2.56 -2.25 -24.52
CA PHE A 521 3.71 -1.45 -24.07
C PHE A 521 5.04 -2.11 -24.47
N ASN A 522 5.15 -3.43 -24.37
CA ASN A 522 6.37 -4.13 -24.80
C ASN A 522 6.61 -4.02 -26.32
N GLU A 523 5.53 -4.06 -27.13
CA GLU A 523 5.60 -3.76 -28.56
C GLU A 523 6.08 -2.32 -28.82
N MET A 524 5.55 -1.34 -28.09
CA MET A 524 5.97 0.07 -28.23
C MET A 524 7.46 0.25 -27.89
N VAL A 525 7.98 -0.45 -26.87
CA VAL A 525 9.41 -0.49 -26.55
C VAL A 525 10.21 -1.10 -27.72
N ARG A 526 9.76 -2.23 -28.27
CA ARG A 526 10.39 -2.91 -29.40
C ARG A 526 10.47 -2.02 -30.65
N ASN A 527 9.42 -1.24 -30.89
CA ASN A 527 9.33 -0.33 -32.04
C ASN A 527 10.11 0.98 -31.82
N GLY A 528 10.64 1.23 -30.61
CA GLY A 528 11.30 2.48 -30.26
C GLY A 528 10.35 3.67 -30.10
N GLU A 529 9.06 3.42 -29.89
CA GLU A 529 8.05 4.46 -29.68
C GLU A 529 8.17 5.08 -28.28
N ILE A 530 8.58 4.27 -27.29
CA ILE A 530 8.89 4.64 -25.91
C ILE A 530 10.16 3.93 -25.43
N GLY A 531 10.79 4.44 -24.37
CA GLY A 531 11.87 3.73 -23.68
C GLY A 531 11.37 2.57 -22.81
N PRO A 532 12.28 1.78 -22.20
CA PRO A 532 11.91 0.65 -21.34
C PRO A 532 10.92 1.04 -20.24
N VAL A 533 10.04 0.11 -19.89
CA VAL A 533 9.03 0.29 -18.84
C VAL A 533 9.19 -0.80 -17.79
N ILE A 534 8.96 -0.50 -16.51
CA ILE A 534 8.73 -1.53 -15.50
C ILE A 534 7.27 -1.49 -15.07
N LEU A 535 6.59 -2.62 -15.23
CA LEU A 535 5.25 -2.85 -14.71
C LEU A 535 5.34 -3.31 -13.27
N GLY A 536 4.27 -3.10 -12.51
CA GLY A 536 4.07 -3.69 -11.20
C GLY A 536 2.66 -3.40 -10.72
N ARG A 537 2.46 -3.51 -9.40
CA ARG A 537 1.20 -3.22 -8.73
C ARG A 537 1.39 -2.93 -7.26
N ASP A 538 0.31 -2.48 -6.61
CA ASP A 538 0.23 -2.60 -5.17
C ASP A 538 0.11 -4.07 -4.77
N HIS A 539 0.35 -4.38 -3.49
CA HIS A 539 0.00 -5.70 -2.99
C HIS A 539 -1.52 -5.80 -2.74
N HIS A 540 -2.20 -4.65 -2.59
CA HIS A 540 -3.67 -4.51 -2.57
C HIS A 540 -4.31 -4.92 -3.91
N ASP A 541 -4.39 -6.22 -4.17
CA ASP A 541 -4.88 -6.79 -5.41
C ASP A 541 -5.55 -8.14 -5.18
N THR A 542 -6.25 -8.61 -6.21
CA THR A 542 -7.05 -9.84 -6.29
C THR A 542 -6.44 -11.05 -5.58
N GLY A 543 -5.19 -11.40 -5.92
CA GLY A 543 -4.44 -12.55 -5.37
C GLY A 543 -3.21 -12.16 -4.56
N GLY A 544 -2.89 -10.86 -4.49
CA GLY A 544 -1.65 -10.38 -3.90
C GLY A 544 -1.64 -10.38 -2.38
N THR A 545 -2.78 -10.40 -1.70
CA THR A 545 -2.83 -10.23 -0.24
C THR A 545 -3.89 -11.09 0.43
N ASP A 546 -3.50 -11.77 1.50
CA ASP A 546 -4.41 -12.32 2.50
C ASP A 546 -4.43 -11.38 3.71
N ALA A 547 -5.59 -10.80 4.02
CA ALA A 547 -5.80 -9.84 5.09
C ALA A 547 -7.29 -9.83 5.50
N PRO A 548 -7.66 -10.55 6.58
CA PRO A 548 -9.07 -10.81 6.95
C PRO A 548 -9.91 -9.55 7.14
N PHE A 549 -9.28 -8.47 7.60
CA PHE A 549 -9.94 -7.20 7.88
C PHE A 549 -9.93 -6.23 6.68
N ARG A 550 -9.35 -6.64 5.55
CA ARG A 550 -9.25 -5.80 4.34
C ARG A 550 -9.32 -6.64 3.07
N GLU A 551 -8.21 -7.01 2.42
CA GLU A 551 -8.22 -7.61 1.08
C GLU A 551 -9.05 -8.90 0.96
N THR A 552 -9.14 -9.69 2.03
CA THR A 552 -9.90 -10.95 2.07
C THR A 552 -11.15 -10.86 2.95
N SER A 553 -11.62 -9.66 3.30
CA SER A 553 -12.84 -9.50 4.11
C SER A 553 -14.11 -9.94 3.40
N ASN A 554 -14.15 -9.94 2.05
CA ASN A 554 -15.27 -10.47 1.28
C ASN A 554 -15.19 -11.98 1.01
N ILE A 555 -14.31 -12.71 1.71
CA ILE A 555 -14.17 -14.17 1.59
C ILE A 555 -14.88 -14.81 2.77
N LYS A 556 -16.00 -15.48 2.50
CA LYS A 556 -17.00 -15.85 3.51
C LYS A 556 -17.05 -17.34 3.83
N ASP A 557 -16.13 -18.14 3.28
CA ASP A 557 -16.05 -19.58 3.53
C ASP A 557 -15.23 -19.95 4.78
N GLY A 558 -14.80 -18.96 5.56
CA GLY A 558 -13.92 -19.11 6.73
C GLY A 558 -12.43 -19.21 6.39
N SER A 559 -12.07 -19.25 5.10
CA SER A 559 -10.65 -19.29 4.69
C SER A 559 -9.96 -17.93 4.74
N ASN A 560 -10.67 -16.84 5.01
CA ASN A 560 -10.14 -15.46 5.03
C ASN A 560 -8.92 -15.29 5.96
N ILE A 561 -8.79 -16.14 6.99
CA ILE A 561 -7.67 -16.20 7.94
C ILE A 561 -6.41 -16.92 7.43
N MET A 562 -6.47 -17.57 6.27
CA MET A 562 -5.36 -18.31 5.67
C MET A 562 -4.46 -17.40 4.84
N ALA A 563 -3.17 -17.73 4.71
CA ALA A 563 -2.17 -16.98 3.93
C ALA A 563 -1.74 -17.70 2.63
N GLU A 564 -2.55 -18.65 2.16
CA GLU A 564 -2.23 -19.50 0.99
C GLU A 564 -2.25 -18.70 -0.32
N MET A 565 -3.21 -17.78 -0.49
CA MET A 565 -3.43 -17.08 -1.76
C MET A 565 -2.24 -16.18 -2.12
N ALA A 566 -1.80 -15.35 -1.18
CA ALA A 566 -0.64 -14.46 -1.36
C ALA A 566 0.65 -15.25 -1.56
N THR A 567 0.82 -16.35 -0.80
CA THR A 567 1.99 -17.24 -0.93
C THR A 567 2.04 -17.92 -2.30
N GLN A 568 0.91 -18.44 -2.78
CA GLN A 568 0.80 -19.04 -4.10
C GLN A 568 1.01 -17.99 -5.20
N CYS A 569 0.42 -16.80 -5.08
CA CYS A 569 0.63 -15.70 -6.02
C CYS A 569 2.13 -15.39 -6.18
N TYR A 570 2.84 -15.20 -5.06
CA TYR A 570 4.29 -14.98 -5.04
C TYR A 570 5.08 -16.13 -5.71
N ALA A 571 4.83 -17.37 -5.33
CA ALA A 571 5.53 -18.54 -5.88
C ALA A 571 5.24 -18.75 -7.38
N GLY A 572 3.98 -18.58 -7.78
CA GLY A 572 3.56 -18.75 -9.16
C GLY A 572 4.03 -17.62 -10.07
N ASN A 573 4.19 -16.40 -9.55
CA ASN A 573 4.86 -15.30 -10.25
C ASN A 573 6.35 -15.59 -10.45
N ALA A 574 7.00 -16.20 -9.44
CA ALA A 574 8.38 -16.67 -9.56
C ALA A 574 8.52 -17.69 -10.70
N ALA A 575 7.65 -18.71 -10.69
CA ALA A 575 7.68 -19.81 -11.66
C ALA A 575 7.37 -19.37 -13.09
N ARG A 576 6.74 -18.20 -13.28
CA ARG A 576 6.35 -17.65 -14.58
C ARG A 576 7.22 -16.50 -15.06
N GLY A 577 8.27 -16.16 -14.33
CA GLY A 577 9.36 -15.32 -14.81
C GLY A 577 9.19 -13.81 -14.66
N MET A 578 8.41 -13.34 -13.68
CA MET A 578 8.43 -11.92 -13.31
C MET A 578 9.86 -11.45 -13.01
N SER A 579 10.22 -10.22 -13.40
CA SER A 579 11.58 -9.69 -13.23
C SER A 579 12.02 -9.63 -11.76
N TYR A 580 11.11 -9.31 -10.84
CA TYR A 580 11.29 -9.58 -9.42
C TYR A 580 9.96 -9.86 -8.72
N ILE A 581 10.04 -10.47 -7.55
CA ILE A 581 8.89 -10.81 -6.69
C ILE A 581 9.17 -10.42 -5.24
N ALA A 582 8.12 -10.09 -4.50
CA ALA A 582 8.19 -9.74 -3.09
C ALA A 582 7.09 -10.43 -2.29
N LEU A 583 7.40 -10.94 -1.09
CA LEU A 583 6.44 -11.42 -0.10
C LEU A 583 6.70 -10.77 1.25
N HIS A 584 5.70 -10.07 1.77
CA HIS A 584 5.81 -9.27 2.98
C HIS A 584 4.83 -9.73 4.05
N ASN A 585 5.17 -9.40 5.30
CA ASN A 585 4.29 -9.50 6.44
C ASN A 585 3.71 -8.11 6.79
N GLY A 586 2.40 -8.07 6.97
CA GLY A 586 1.67 -7.01 7.64
C GLY A 586 1.33 -5.79 6.80
N GLY A 587 1.48 -5.85 5.47
CA GLY A 587 1.24 -4.74 4.57
C GLY A 587 -0.15 -4.12 4.74
N GLY A 588 -0.17 -2.93 5.33
CA GLY A 588 -1.35 -2.08 5.43
C GLY A 588 -2.26 -2.34 6.63
N THR A 589 -2.49 -3.58 7.08
CA THR A 589 -3.24 -3.86 8.32
C THR A 589 -2.34 -3.96 9.57
N GLY A 590 -1.03 -4.13 9.40
CA GLY A 590 -0.03 -4.26 10.47
C GLY A 590 0.56 -5.66 10.60
N ILE A 591 1.69 -5.78 11.30
CA ILE A 591 2.41 -7.06 11.52
C ILE A 591 1.48 -8.13 12.12
N GLY A 592 1.59 -9.36 11.62
CA GLY A 592 0.78 -10.50 12.07
C GLY A 592 -0.65 -10.49 11.56
N ARG A 593 -1.06 -9.48 10.79
CA ARG A 593 -2.45 -9.29 10.33
C ARG A 593 -2.63 -9.41 8.81
N ALA A 594 -1.55 -9.59 8.06
CA ALA A 594 -1.60 -9.83 6.63
C ALA A 594 -0.33 -10.53 6.12
N ILE A 595 -0.49 -11.30 5.05
CA ILE A 595 0.63 -11.70 4.18
C ILE A 595 0.34 -11.16 2.79
N ASN A 596 1.27 -10.40 2.23
CA ASN A 596 1.03 -9.59 1.05
C ASN A 596 2.23 -9.60 0.11
N GLY A 597 2.01 -9.84 -1.17
CA GLY A 597 3.03 -9.96 -2.20
C GLY A 597 2.77 -9.12 -3.44
N GLY A 598 3.86 -8.83 -4.14
CA GLY A 598 3.90 -8.03 -5.35
C GLY A 598 5.00 -8.48 -6.29
N PHE A 599 5.09 -7.79 -7.42
CA PHE A 599 6.06 -8.08 -8.46
C PHE A 599 6.50 -6.81 -9.19
N GLY A 600 7.62 -6.91 -9.89
CA GLY A 600 7.94 -6.01 -11.00
C GLY A 600 8.28 -6.79 -12.26
N MET A 601 7.87 -6.26 -13.41
CA MET A 601 8.10 -6.87 -14.72
C MET A 601 8.63 -5.85 -15.71
N VAL A 602 9.89 -6.00 -16.11
CA VAL A 602 10.56 -5.10 -17.06
C VAL A 602 10.16 -5.46 -18.49
N LEU A 603 9.72 -4.45 -19.22
CA LEU A 603 9.42 -4.49 -20.64
C LEU A 603 10.64 -3.96 -21.41
N ASP A 604 11.35 -4.89 -22.04
CA ASP A 604 12.59 -4.64 -22.79
C ASP A 604 12.40 -4.75 -24.31
N GLY A 605 11.17 -4.97 -24.77
CA GLY A 605 10.82 -5.17 -26.17
C GLY A 605 11.05 -6.59 -26.69
N SER A 606 11.58 -7.51 -25.89
CA SER A 606 11.89 -8.87 -26.35
C SER A 606 10.67 -9.80 -26.41
N GLU A 607 10.74 -10.82 -27.27
CA GLU A 607 9.74 -11.91 -27.32
C GLU A 607 9.77 -12.80 -26.07
N ARG A 608 10.90 -12.83 -25.36
CA ARG A 608 11.03 -13.47 -24.05
C ARG A 608 10.01 -12.86 -23.07
N VAL A 609 9.94 -11.54 -23.03
CA VAL A 609 8.99 -10.81 -22.18
C VAL A 609 7.55 -11.10 -22.63
N ASP A 610 7.25 -11.13 -23.93
CA ASP A 610 5.90 -11.49 -24.40
C ASP A 610 5.46 -12.87 -23.90
N THR A 611 6.38 -13.84 -23.91
CA THR A 611 6.12 -15.20 -23.41
C THR A 611 5.81 -15.18 -21.91
N ILE A 612 6.60 -14.45 -21.12
CA ILE A 612 6.37 -14.26 -19.69
C ILE A 612 4.99 -13.63 -19.44
N LEU A 613 4.69 -12.51 -20.11
CA LEU A 613 3.44 -11.78 -19.92
C LEU A 613 2.19 -12.63 -20.16
N ARG A 614 2.22 -13.48 -21.20
CA ARG A 614 1.10 -14.38 -21.53
C ARG A 614 0.83 -15.44 -20.48
N MET A 615 1.84 -15.83 -19.69
CA MET A 615 1.69 -16.79 -18.60
C MET A 615 1.43 -16.10 -17.26
N SER A 616 2.19 -15.04 -16.96
CA SER A 616 2.27 -14.45 -15.63
C SER A 616 1.15 -13.46 -15.33
N MET A 617 0.72 -12.64 -16.29
CA MET A 617 -0.32 -11.63 -16.07
C MET A 617 -1.69 -12.27 -15.78
N PRO A 618 -2.15 -13.29 -16.55
CA PRO A 618 -3.37 -14.00 -16.19
C PRO A 618 -3.26 -14.69 -14.83
N TRP A 619 -2.13 -15.34 -14.53
CA TRP A 619 -1.90 -16.01 -13.25
C TRP A 619 -2.00 -15.06 -12.05
N ASP A 620 -1.27 -13.94 -12.09
CA ASP A 620 -1.18 -12.97 -10.99
C ASP A 620 -2.57 -12.48 -10.54
N THR A 621 -3.50 -12.38 -11.50
CA THR A 621 -4.89 -11.99 -11.26
C THR A 621 -5.79 -13.19 -10.92
N MET A 622 -5.78 -14.22 -11.78
CA MET A 622 -6.75 -15.31 -11.70
C MET A 622 -6.53 -16.23 -10.51
N VAL A 623 -5.34 -16.28 -9.90
CA VAL A 623 -5.15 -17.01 -8.63
C VAL A 623 -6.05 -16.47 -7.52
N GLY A 624 -6.20 -15.14 -7.46
CA GLY A 624 -7.09 -14.49 -6.50
C GLY A 624 -8.56 -14.68 -6.82
N VAL A 625 -8.92 -14.50 -8.10
CA VAL A 625 -10.29 -14.72 -8.58
C VAL A 625 -10.72 -16.18 -8.39
N ALA A 626 -9.82 -17.14 -8.64
CA ALA A 626 -10.06 -18.56 -8.41
C ALA A 626 -10.35 -18.86 -6.94
N ARG A 627 -9.56 -18.30 -6.02
CA ARG A 627 -9.79 -18.46 -4.58
C ARG A 627 -11.12 -17.83 -4.14
N ARG A 628 -11.45 -16.63 -4.63
CA ARG A 628 -12.73 -15.95 -4.36
C ARG A 628 -13.92 -16.74 -4.92
N SER A 629 -13.77 -17.31 -6.11
CA SER A 629 -14.75 -18.21 -6.72
C SER A 629 -14.95 -19.45 -5.85
N TRP A 630 -13.88 -20.10 -5.40
CA TRP A 630 -13.95 -21.24 -4.48
C TRP A 630 -14.68 -20.91 -3.17
N ALA A 631 -14.45 -19.71 -2.64
CA ALA A 631 -15.17 -19.17 -1.49
C ALA A 631 -16.64 -18.77 -1.76
N ARG A 632 -17.15 -19.06 -2.97
CA ARG A 632 -18.52 -18.86 -3.44
C ARG A 632 -18.92 -17.39 -3.62
N ASN A 633 -17.95 -16.52 -3.94
CA ASN A 633 -18.28 -15.16 -4.37
C ASN A 633 -18.90 -15.20 -5.78
N GLU A 634 -20.15 -14.76 -5.91
CA GLU A 634 -20.95 -14.89 -7.13
C GLU A 634 -20.25 -14.30 -8.36
N ASN A 635 -19.75 -13.07 -8.26
CA ASN A 635 -19.06 -12.38 -9.34
C ASN A 635 -17.75 -13.11 -9.73
N ALA A 636 -17.03 -13.69 -8.77
CA ALA A 636 -15.82 -14.45 -9.05
C ALA A 636 -16.13 -15.77 -9.74
N MET A 637 -17.22 -16.45 -9.37
CA MET A 637 -17.69 -17.65 -10.05
C MET A 637 -18.03 -17.37 -11.52
N THR A 638 -18.67 -16.24 -11.83
CA THR A 638 -18.93 -15.85 -13.23
C THR A 638 -17.63 -15.62 -14.01
N THR A 639 -16.67 -14.94 -13.40
CA THR A 639 -15.36 -14.66 -14.01
C THR A 639 -14.57 -15.94 -14.26
N VAL A 640 -14.59 -16.90 -13.32
CA VAL A 640 -13.95 -18.21 -13.50
C VAL A 640 -14.65 -19.03 -14.60
N ALA A 641 -15.98 -19.02 -14.67
CA ALA A 641 -16.70 -19.72 -15.73
C ALA A 641 -16.33 -19.20 -17.12
N GLU A 642 -16.19 -17.89 -17.27
CA GLU A 642 -15.72 -17.25 -18.51
C GLU A 642 -14.27 -17.63 -18.81
N TYR A 643 -13.38 -17.60 -17.81
CA TYR A 643 -11.97 -17.97 -17.97
C TYR A 643 -11.81 -19.42 -18.42
N ASN A 644 -12.49 -20.37 -17.78
CA ASN A 644 -12.44 -21.79 -18.15
C ASN A 644 -12.91 -22.05 -19.58
N LYS A 645 -13.89 -21.29 -20.08
CA LYS A 645 -14.33 -21.37 -21.48
C LYS A 645 -13.29 -20.77 -22.43
N MET A 646 -12.69 -19.64 -22.06
CA MET A 646 -11.69 -18.96 -22.87
C MET A 646 -10.40 -19.78 -23.02
N TYR A 647 -10.02 -20.52 -21.97
CA TYR A 647 -8.79 -21.32 -21.91
C TYR A 647 -9.02 -22.84 -22.01
N GLU A 648 -10.12 -23.26 -22.63
CA GLU A 648 -10.45 -24.68 -22.80
C GLU A 648 -9.27 -25.47 -23.40
N GLY A 649 -8.88 -26.56 -22.73
CA GLY A 649 -7.76 -27.41 -23.13
C GLY A 649 -6.36 -26.89 -22.73
N GLN A 650 -6.27 -25.73 -22.06
CA GLN A 650 -5.02 -25.19 -21.53
C GLN A 650 -5.09 -25.02 -20.01
N ASP A 651 -5.97 -24.13 -19.53
CA ASP A 651 -6.16 -23.87 -18.10
C ASP A 651 -7.51 -24.43 -17.64
N HIS A 652 -7.59 -24.82 -16.37
CA HIS A 652 -8.84 -25.26 -15.76
C HIS A 652 -8.86 -24.95 -14.27
N ILE A 653 -9.80 -24.09 -13.86
CA ILE A 653 -10.02 -23.71 -12.46
C ILE A 653 -11.25 -24.45 -11.93
N THR A 654 -11.11 -25.08 -10.76
CA THR A 654 -12.24 -25.72 -10.06
C THR A 654 -13.28 -24.67 -9.67
N MET A 655 -14.55 -24.92 -10.03
CA MET A 655 -15.69 -24.11 -9.57
C MET A 655 -16.43 -24.84 -8.44
N PRO A 656 -16.88 -24.15 -7.38
CA PRO A 656 -17.67 -24.79 -6.34
C PRO A 656 -19.11 -24.99 -6.79
N TYR A 657 -19.75 -26.02 -6.22
CA TYR A 657 -21.21 -26.08 -6.16
C TYR A 657 -21.69 -25.29 -4.93
N VAL A 658 -22.72 -24.46 -5.11
CA VAL A 658 -23.33 -23.71 -4.00
C VAL A 658 -24.31 -24.63 -3.27
N ALA A 659 -24.11 -24.78 -1.95
CA ALA A 659 -25.01 -25.57 -1.11
C ALA A 659 -26.29 -24.79 -0.77
N ASP A 660 -27.39 -25.52 -0.58
CA ASP A 660 -28.64 -24.98 -0.05
C ASP A 660 -28.49 -24.72 1.46
N GLU A 661 -28.71 -23.46 1.88
CA GLU A 661 -28.54 -23.02 3.27
C GLU A 661 -29.56 -23.68 4.22
N GLU A 662 -30.82 -23.83 3.80
CA GLU A 662 -31.86 -24.47 4.61
C GLU A 662 -31.52 -25.95 4.85
N LEU A 663 -30.97 -26.62 3.83
CA LEU A 663 -30.51 -28.00 3.96
C LEU A 663 -29.37 -28.13 4.97
N CYS A 664 -28.40 -27.22 4.94
CA CYS A 664 -27.27 -27.20 5.88
C CYS A 664 -27.74 -26.97 7.32
N GLU A 665 -28.60 -25.97 7.55
CA GLU A 665 -29.16 -25.71 8.89
C GLU A 665 -29.94 -26.90 9.43
N LYS A 666 -30.77 -27.53 8.57
CA LYS A 666 -31.52 -28.72 8.92
C LYS A 666 -30.58 -29.86 9.33
N ALA A 667 -29.49 -30.08 8.58
CA ALA A 667 -28.52 -31.12 8.89
C ALA A 667 -27.86 -30.92 10.26
N VAL A 668 -27.50 -29.68 10.61
CA VAL A 668 -26.96 -29.36 11.94
C VAL A 668 -28.02 -29.65 13.02
N LYS A 669 -29.25 -29.15 12.84
CA LYS A 669 -30.35 -29.34 13.82
C LYS A 669 -30.72 -30.81 14.03
N GLU A 670 -30.66 -31.66 12.99
CA GLU A 670 -31.06 -33.07 13.07
C GLU A 670 -29.93 -34.02 13.51
N TYR A 671 -28.67 -33.73 13.17
CA TYR A 671 -27.57 -34.70 13.31
C TYR A 671 -26.40 -34.24 14.20
N MET A 672 -26.37 -32.99 14.67
CA MET A 672 -25.32 -32.47 15.56
C MET A 672 -25.91 -32.03 16.90
N HIS A 673 -25.70 -32.85 17.93
CA HIS A 673 -26.04 -32.57 19.33
C HIS A 673 -24.85 -32.88 20.25
#